data_AF-A0A814UPS0-F1
#
_entry.id   AF-A0A814UPS0-F1
#
_cell.length_a   1.000
_cell.length_b   1.000
_cell.length_c   1.000
_cell.angle_alpha   90.00
_cell.angle_beta   90.00
_cell.angle_gamma   90.00
#
_symmetry.space_group_name_H-M   'P 1'
#
loop_
_entity.id
_entity.type
_entity.pdbx_description
1 polymer ?
#
loop_
_entity_poly.entity_id
_entity_poly.type
_entity_poly.pdbx_seq_one_letter_code
_entity_poly.pdbx_strand_id
1 'polypeptide(L)'
;MASINRLLWRAQKFSFATQQPKFPTHAEHENLFTFIQPQQQERISSQYVTNTHQFEDTICRSEQEKRLSKKLRILLLTNAHNSMSQAVYLMLTQMGHKVMIEIALSSSQMQQVATELNPDLIICPFLTKVVPESLFTKIKTLVVHPGIVGDRGIHSLDWALLDEQKEWGVTIMEAGKEMDAGPIYATQNFSLANLPLSQLTKSKVYHNQVVPAALQSIKRAVKNFIEQVKPTPLDYSIPTVRGRFKPTMKQSQCAINWEEDDARTVARKISSRDSNPGLLDTALFENGMYLYGAHIEKLLKISPNTPSKQLLGQRDGAILVSCQDGNGEAVWITHTKRAGKNNFKLPAIKLIDPVQLATLPVLAINFNTIPTNVTFNEIYYEKKNDIVFLHFNFYNGAMSTTQCQHLLQALYEIEQIDNVKILVLCGGRTYFSNGIHLNVIEAAEDQYNESWANINALNDVILKIMSMTNKITISALQGSAGAGGVMMSLAADYVYANSEVVLNPHYRTMGLYGSEYWTYNLSRRIGFDKARQITEACEPLSAQKAEEIHLIDRILCQSPDELLTRVEMIAQSLKINATYDTLIKKKKEEHGPLFYEQLAACRSTELAKMSENFRNSSYSLARRSFVHKIPPVITPWHLKKLGRETAIPINGKEIAKHVQTNIGLEIKSLQTRAIEAGLTLRSPGLACLLVGSRRDSLLYVRKKNILASNLGFLTQVIEIKDNQTKSMDELEAVILRQINQWNNDPLVDGILVQLPLPQQLDRRRILDAICLEKDVDGLHSLQLADLCSCATSPSSPTSFIPGAVRGILHLLEFYDIKLPGKVVCVVGASRTVGLPLALALSSLGCTVTICTVQTNHVRAKVERADILIASTGVANLVKADWIKPGAVVIDAGITVMENKATKQITICGDVEKTDNLWKRASLVTPVPGGVGPMTVVMLLQNTLDAYKARLTQEILKQHRNRCTLVNH
;
A
#
# COMPACT_ATOMS: atom_id res chain seq x y z
N MET A 1 -13.83 34.12 33.04
CA MET A 1 -12.37 33.90 32.97
C MET A 1 -11.61 35.01 33.70
N ALA A 2 -11.71 35.06 35.03
CA ALA A 2 -10.93 36.00 35.86
C ALA A 2 -10.75 35.55 37.34
N SER A 3 -10.93 34.26 37.67
CA SER A 3 -10.85 33.79 39.07
C SER A 3 -10.16 32.43 39.28
N ILE A 4 -9.41 31.91 38.28
CA ILE A 4 -8.57 30.69 38.42
C ILE A 4 -7.15 30.99 37.93
N ASN A 5 -6.61 32.16 38.27
CA ASN A 5 -5.23 32.56 37.94
C ASN A 5 -4.47 33.13 39.15
N ARG A 6 -4.93 32.87 40.38
CA ARG A 6 -4.27 33.36 41.62
C ARG A 6 -3.74 32.28 42.56
N LEU A 7 -3.69 31.01 42.14
CA LEU A 7 -3.18 29.90 42.97
C LEU A 7 -1.94 29.19 42.41
N LEU A 8 -1.33 29.70 41.33
CA LEU A 8 -0.12 29.10 40.71
C LEU A 8 1.07 30.06 40.57
N TRP A 9 1.15 31.10 41.41
CA TRP A 9 2.28 32.03 41.37
C TRP A 9 2.70 32.48 42.78
N ARG A 10 3.35 31.58 43.53
CA ARG A 10 4.39 31.84 44.56
C ARG A 10 4.69 30.59 45.41
N ALA A 11 5.66 29.79 44.96
CA ALA A 11 6.62 29.05 45.81
C ALA A 11 7.74 28.44 44.94
N GLN A 12 8.49 29.30 44.26
CA GLN A 12 9.84 28.96 43.78
C GLN A 12 10.85 29.45 44.81
N LYS A 13 11.54 28.50 45.47
CA LYS A 13 12.96 28.54 45.86
C LYS A 13 13.22 27.34 46.77
N PHE A 14 13.89 26.31 46.25
CA PHE A 14 15.18 25.84 46.77
C PHE A 14 15.78 24.83 45.79
N SER A 15 17.01 25.14 45.36
CA SER A 15 17.94 24.33 44.58
C SER A 15 18.32 23.05 45.33
N PHE A 16 18.44 21.90 44.65
CA PHE A 16 19.58 21.00 44.88
C PHE A 16 19.89 20.12 43.66
N ALA A 17 21.19 20.03 43.42
CA ALA A 17 21.96 19.44 42.34
C ALA A 17 21.59 18.02 41.87
N THR A 18 21.75 17.84 40.56
CA THR A 18 21.92 16.60 39.82
C THR A 18 23.25 15.91 40.17
N GLN A 19 23.22 14.61 40.50
CA GLN A 19 24.40 13.75 40.43
C GLN A 19 24.09 12.42 39.74
N GLN A 20 24.78 12.21 38.62
CA GLN A 20 24.93 10.94 37.92
C GLN A 20 25.89 10.03 38.70
N PRO A 21 25.73 8.70 38.67
CA PRO A 21 26.75 7.80 39.20
C PRO A 21 27.92 7.70 38.22
N LYS A 22 29.09 8.21 38.63
CA LYS A 22 30.39 7.94 37.98
C LYS A 22 30.97 6.65 38.57
N PHE A 23 31.40 5.76 37.70
CA PHE A 23 32.25 4.60 38.03
C PHE A 23 33.61 5.07 38.58
N PRO A 24 34.20 4.36 39.56
CA PRO A 24 35.56 4.65 40.01
C PRO A 24 36.61 4.06 39.05
N THR A 25 37.61 4.88 38.74
CA THR A 25 38.83 4.52 38.00
C THR A 25 39.95 4.10 38.96
N HIS A 26 40.79 3.17 38.51
CA HIS A 26 42.02 2.69 39.15
C HIS A 26 43.04 3.81 39.44
N ALA A 27 43.64 3.76 40.65
CA ALA A 27 44.78 4.51 41.23
C ALA A 27 44.31 5.06 42.61
N GLU A 28 44.86 4.75 43.78
CA GLU A 28 46.15 4.25 44.22
C GLU A 28 45.94 3.32 45.43
N HIS A 29 46.61 2.18 45.41
CA HIS A 29 46.85 1.35 46.58
C HIS A 29 47.97 2.01 47.39
N GLU A 30 47.76 2.30 48.67
CA GLU A 30 48.80 2.19 49.69
C GLU A 30 48.19 2.26 51.10
N ASN A 31 48.78 1.47 52.00
CA ASN A 31 48.59 1.44 53.46
C ASN A 31 47.34 0.74 54.00
N LEU A 32 47.50 -0.57 54.25
CA LEU A 32 47.50 -1.12 55.63
C LEU A 32 47.74 -2.64 55.56
N PHE A 33 49.02 -3.04 55.58
CA PHE A 33 49.42 -4.37 56.01
C PHE A 33 49.55 -4.35 57.53
N THR A 34 48.73 -5.13 58.23
CA THR A 34 49.15 -5.73 59.52
C THR A 34 48.29 -6.95 59.86
N PHE A 35 48.99 -8.03 60.20
CA PHE A 35 48.55 -9.32 60.78
C PHE A 35 48.04 -10.41 59.84
N ILE A 36 48.99 -11.23 59.35
CA ILE A 36 48.78 -12.65 59.07
C ILE A 36 49.78 -13.43 59.94
N GLN A 37 49.29 -14.42 60.69
CA GLN A 37 50.10 -15.53 61.21
C GLN A 37 50.12 -16.69 60.20
N PRO A 38 51.19 -17.50 60.19
CA PRO A 38 51.68 -18.17 59.00
C PRO A 38 51.14 -19.60 58.89
N GLN A 39 50.57 -19.95 57.74
CA GLN A 39 50.69 -21.31 57.23
C GLN A 39 50.50 -21.35 55.71
N GLN A 40 51.50 -21.95 55.07
CA GLN A 40 51.46 -22.59 53.75
C GLN A 40 51.60 -21.68 52.53
N GLN A 41 52.83 -21.17 52.45
CA GLN A 41 53.58 -20.79 51.28
C GLN A 41 53.78 -21.98 50.33
N GLU A 42 52.74 -22.35 49.59
CA GLU A 42 52.82 -23.32 48.48
C GLU A 42 51.79 -23.01 47.37
N ARG A 43 51.60 -21.72 47.04
CA ARG A 43 50.71 -21.29 45.93
C ARG A 43 51.19 -20.03 45.19
N ILE A 44 52.51 -19.85 45.06
CA ILE A 44 53.07 -18.73 44.29
C ILE A 44 53.88 -19.28 43.10
N SER A 45 53.17 -19.94 42.19
CA SER A 45 53.66 -20.24 40.83
C SER A 45 52.55 -20.60 39.83
N SER A 46 51.27 -20.53 40.22
CA SER A 46 50.13 -20.75 39.31
C SER A 46 49.21 -19.52 39.11
N GLN A 47 49.46 -18.40 39.80
CA GLN A 47 48.59 -17.21 39.73
C GLN A 47 49.01 -16.13 38.72
N TYR A 48 50.15 -16.30 38.03
CA TYR A 48 50.55 -15.38 36.96
C TYR A 48 50.06 -15.78 35.56
N VAL A 49 49.33 -16.90 35.43
CA VAL A 49 48.73 -17.34 34.14
C VAL A 49 47.20 -17.25 34.13
N THR A 50 46.55 -16.98 35.27
CA THR A 50 45.08 -16.90 35.38
C THR A 50 44.51 -15.47 35.28
N ASN A 51 45.34 -14.43 35.34
CA ASN A 51 44.87 -13.03 35.27
C ASN A 51 44.80 -12.45 33.84
N THR A 52 45.37 -13.11 32.84
CA THR A 52 45.19 -12.75 31.42
C THR A 52 43.85 -13.26 30.87
N HIS A 53 43.43 -14.47 31.24
CA HIS A 53 42.17 -15.04 30.73
C HIS A 53 40.90 -14.39 31.29
N GLN A 54 40.88 -13.96 32.56
CA GLN A 54 39.71 -13.25 33.12
C GLN A 54 39.56 -11.80 32.60
N PHE A 55 40.67 -11.13 32.29
CA PHE A 55 40.63 -9.81 31.63
C PHE A 55 40.21 -9.93 30.17
N GLU A 56 40.71 -10.94 29.43
CA GLU A 56 40.31 -11.22 28.06
C GLU A 56 38.83 -11.59 27.95
N ASP A 57 38.29 -12.44 28.83
CA ASP A 57 36.86 -12.82 28.82
C ASP A 57 35.92 -11.64 29.13
N THR A 58 36.34 -10.73 30.01
CA THR A 58 35.55 -9.55 30.37
C THR A 58 35.60 -8.49 29.27
N ILE A 59 36.75 -8.29 28.63
CA ILE A 59 36.90 -7.45 27.44
C ILE A 59 36.10 -8.05 26.27
N CYS A 60 36.19 -9.36 26.05
CA CYS A 60 35.50 -10.06 24.97
C CYS A 60 33.98 -10.00 25.17
N ARG A 61 33.45 -10.13 26.40
CA ARG A 61 32.01 -9.90 26.70
C ARG A 61 31.60 -8.44 26.48
N SER A 62 32.42 -7.48 26.90
CA SER A 62 32.13 -6.05 26.68
C SER A 62 32.18 -5.64 25.19
N GLU A 63 33.07 -6.27 24.41
CA GLU A 63 33.15 -6.09 22.96
C GLU A 63 32.01 -6.80 22.25
N GLN A 64 31.61 -7.98 22.70
CA GLN A 64 30.51 -8.75 22.14
C GLN A 64 29.15 -8.07 22.43
N GLU A 65 28.97 -7.49 23.61
CA GLU A 65 27.82 -6.64 23.95
C GLU A 65 27.83 -5.32 23.14
N LYS A 66 28.99 -4.67 22.96
CA LYS A 66 29.12 -3.52 22.06
C LYS A 66 28.83 -3.90 20.60
N ARG A 67 29.26 -5.07 20.12
CA ARG A 67 28.98 -5.56 18.75
C ARG A 67 27.50 -5.88 18.57
N LEU A 68 26.85 -6.51 19.54
CA LEU A 68 25.40 -6.78 19.53
C LEU A 68 24.54 -5.51 19.59
N SER A 69 25.10 -4.40 20.11
CA SER A 69 24.46 -3.08 20.06
C SER A 69 24.58 -2.36 18.70
N LYS A 70 25.30 -2.95 17.72
CA LYS A 70 25.50 -2.35 16.39
C LYS A 70 24.19 -2.24 15.63
N LYS A 71 23.78 -1.01 15.34
CA LYS A 71 22.60 -0.71 14.53
C LYS A 71 23.00 -0.66 13.05
N LEU A 72 22.42 -1.54 12.25
CA LEU A 72 22.62 -1.59 10.81
C LEU A 72 21.62 -0.71 10.06
N ARG A 73 22.04 -0.20 8.91
CA ARG A 73 21.21 0.32 7.83
C ARG A 73 20.87 -0.82 6.87
N ILE A 74 19.65 -1.33 6.95
CA ILE A 74 19.21 -2.49 6.17
C ILE A 74 18.28 -2.04 5.05
N LEU A 75 18.62 -2.37 3.80
CA LEU A 75 17.73 -2.17 2.65
C LEU A 75 16.97 -3.45 2.35
N LEU A 76 15.64 -3.40 2.43
CA LEU A 76 14.76 -4.46 1.95
C LEU A 76 14.45 -4.23 0.47
N LEU A 77 14.91 -5.14 -0.38
CA LEU A 77 14.51 -5.19 -1.79
C LEU A 77 13.41 -6.24 -1.96
N THR A 78 12.22 -5.80 -2.36
CA THR A 78 11.05 -6.69 -2.47
C THR A 78 10.25 -6.43 -3.74
N ASN A 79 9.56 -7.43 -4.25
CA ASN A 79 8.60 -7.26 -5.35
C ASN A 79 7.38 -6.42 -4.97
N ALA A 80 6.96 -6.53 -3.71
CA ALA A 80 5.81 -5.85 -3.13
C ALA A 80 5.97 -5.78 -1.61
N HIS A 81 5.37 -4.80 -0.95
CA HIS A 81 5.35 -4.76 0.52
C HIS A 81 4.28 -5.69 1.10
N ASN A 82 4.46 -6.99 0.86
CA ASN A 82 3.56 -8.06 1.29
C ASN A 82 3.75 -8.41 2.79
N SER A 83 2.95 -9.36 3.28
CA SER A 83 3.00 -9.87 4.66
C SER A 83 4.40 -10.23 5.15
N MET A 84 5.20 -10.99 4.39
CA MET A 84 6.56 -11.35 4.78
C MET A 84 7.46 -10.11 4.92
N SER A 85 7.46 -9.22 3.93
CA SER A 85 8.29 -8.01 3.98
C SER A 85 7.87 -7.04 5.09
N GLN A 86 6.56 -6.97 5.43
CA GLN A 86 6.04 -6.20 6.56
C GLN A 86 6.53 -6.80 7.89
N ALA A 87 6.41 -8.12 8.06
CA ALA A 87 6.87 -8.79 9.27
C ALA A 87 8.39 -8.65 9.46
N VAL A 88 9.18 -8.78 8.39
CA VAL A 88 10.64 -8.56 8.43
C VAL A 88 10.97 -7.11 8.77
N TYR A 89 10.28 -6.14 8.16
CA TYR A 89 10.45 -4.72 8.48
C TYR A 89 10.22 -4.44 9.97
N LEU A 90 9.10 -4.92 10.52
CA LEU A 90 8.74 -4.74 11.91
C LEU A 90 9.76 -5.39 12.85
N MET A 91 10.11 -6.65 12.60
CA MET A 91 11.09 -7.39 13.40
C MET A 91 12.45 -6.70 13.44
N LEU A 92 12.99 -6.28 12.29
CA LEU A 92 14.30 -5.63 12.22
C LEU A 92 14.28 -4.24 12.87
N THR A 93 13.17 -3.52 12.75
CA THR A 93 12.99 -2.21 13.42
C THR A 93 12.90 -2.38 14.93
N GLN A 94 12.20 -3.40 15.43
CA GLN A 94 12.16 -3.76 16.86
C GLN A 94 13.54 -4.17 17.40
N MET A 95 14.38 -4.80 16.58
CA MET A 95 15.79 -5.07 16.90
C MET A 95 16.66 -3.80 16.91
N GLY A 96 16.10 -2.62 16.62
CA GLY A 96 16.78 -1.33 16.66
C GLY A 96 17.56 -0.98 15.39
N HIS A 97 17.39 -1.74 14.31
CA HIS A 97 18.00 -1.43 13.01
C HIS A 97 17.22 -0.34 12.27
N LYS A 98 17.91 0.37 11.37
CA LYS A 98 17.31 1.34 10.46
C LYS A 98 16.96 0.65 9.17
N VAL A 99 15.67 0.43 8.92
CA VAL A 99 15.19 -0.39 7.81
C VAL A 99 14.55 0.48 6.73
N MET A 100 15.08 0.43 5.52
CA MET A 100 14.53 1.11 4.34
C MET A 100 13.92 0.08 3.41
N ILE A 101 12.85 0.45 2.70
CA ILE A 101 12.13 -0.44 1.79
C ILE A 101 12.14 0.14 0.39
N GLU A 102 12.50 -0.68 -0.60
CA GLU A 102 12.40 -0.34 -2.01
C GLU A 102 11.71 -1.47 -2.79
N ILE A 103 10.74 -1.11 -3.63
CA ILE A 103 10.16 -2.05 -4.59
C ILE A 103 11.18 -2.28 -5.70
N ALA A 104 11.52 -3.54 -5.97
CA ALA A 104 12.45 -3.92 -7.02
C ALA A 104 11.77 -3.76 -8.39
N LEU A 105 11.96 -2.62 -9.05
CA LEU A 105 11.33 -2.28 -10.33
C LEU A 105 12.23 -2.67 -11.51
N SER A 106 13.51 -2.31 -11.45
CA SER A 106 14.50 -2.67 -12.47
C SER A 106 15.91 -2.81 -11.87
N SER A 107 16.80 -3.48 -12.59
CA SER A 107 18.22 -3.59 -12.21
C SER A 107 18.89 -2.23 -12.04
N SER A 108 18.59 -1.27 -12.91
CA SER A 108 19.13 0.09 -12.82
C SER A 108 18.63 0.84 -11.58
N GLN A 109 17.34 0.72 -11.25
CA GLN A 109 16.75 1.37 -10.08
C GLN A 109 17.27 0.73 -8.78
N MET A 110 17.39 -0.60 -8.71
CA MET A 110 18.00 -1.27 -7.56
C MET A 110 19.43 -0.77 -7.27
N GLN A 111 20.26 -0.63 -8.31
CA GLN A 111 21.62 -0.11 -8.18
C GLN A 111 21.65 1.36 -7.74
N GLN A 112 20.81 2.20 -8.37
CA GLN A 112 20.73 3.63 -8.05
C GLN A 112 20.34 3.82 -6.58
N VAL A 113 19.28 3.14 -6.13
CA VAL A 113 18.77 3.26 -4.76
C VAL A 113 19.78 2.73 -3.74
N ALA A 114 20.44 1.60 -4.01
CA ALA A 114 21.46 1.09 -3.10
C ALA A 114 22.67 2.05 -3.00
N THR A 115 23.03 2.72 -4.10
CA THR A 115 24.09 3.75 -4.08
C THR A 115 23.66 4.98 -3.28
N GLU A 116 22.43 5.46 -3.48
CA GLU A 116 21.85 6.59 -2.75
C GLU A 116 21.74 6.31 -1.25
N LEU A 117 21.25 5.13 -0.90
CA LEU A 117 20.96 4.76 0.49
C LEU A 117 22.16 4.16 1.23
N ASN A 118 23.23 3.78 0.54
CA ASN A 118 24.45 3.20 1.12
C ASN A 118 24.18 2.25 2.32
N PRO A 119 23.44 1.15 2.13
CA PRO A 119 23.09 0.23 3.22
C PRO A 119 24.27 -0.64 3.64
N ASP A 120 24.29 -1.04 4.91
CA ASP A 120 25.26 -2.00 5.46
C ASP A 120 24.96 -3.44 4.98
N LEU A 121 23.67 -3.73 4.78
CA LEU A 121 23.16 -5.05 4.43
C LEU A 121 21.92 -4.91 3.55
N ILE A 122 21.82 -5.74 2.52
CA ILE A 122 20.60 -5.89 1.71
C ILE A 122 19.96 -7.22 2.07
N ILE A 123 18.64 -7.21 2.29
CA ILE A 123 17.86 -8.43 2.48
C ILE A 123 16.76 -8.45 1.42
N CYS A 124 16.56 -9.61 0.81
CA CYS A 124 15.52 -9.88 -0.19
C CYS A 124 14.52 -10.88 0.39
N PRO A 125 13.50 -10.44 1.18
CA PRO A 125 12.52 -11.35 1.78
C PRO A 125 11.67 -12.06 0.74
N PHE A 126 11.32 -11.35 -0.34
CA PHE A 126 10.49 -11.87 -1.40
C PHE A 126 10.85 -11.17 -2.71
N LEU A 127 11.58 -11.86 -3.58
CA LEU A 127 12.06 -11.31 -4.83
C LEU A 127 11.91 -12.33 -5.97
N THR A 128 11.26 -11.93 -7.06
CA THR A 128 11.18 -12.75 -8.29
C THR A 128 12.10 -12.22 -9.39
N LYS A 129 12.77 -11.09 -9.15
CA LYS A 129 13.71 -10.47 -10.08
C LYS A 129 15.13 -10.81 -9.65
N VAL A 130 16.03 -10.88 -10.62
CA VAL A 130 17.44 -11.13 -10.36
C VAL A 130 18.06 -9.87 -9.74
N VAL A 131 18.78 -10.05 -8.61
CA VAL A 131 19.61 -9.00 -8.03
C VAL A 131 20.80 -8.75 -8.96
N PRO A 132 21.12 -7.51 -9.34
CA PRO A 132 22.25 -7.25 -10.24
C PRO A 132 23.59 -7.66 -9.63
N GLU A 133 24.48 -8.27 -10.44
CA GLU A 133 25.82 -8.69 -9.98
C GLU A 133 26.63 -7.54 -9.40
N SER A 134 26.57 -6.36 -10.02
CA SER A 134 27.24 -5.16 -9.53
C SER A 134 26.78 -4.70 -8.14
N LEU A 135 25.64 -5.19 -7.66
CA LEU A 135 25.09 -4.87 -6.35
C LEU A 135 25.59 -5.84 -5.28
N PHE A 136 25.35 -7.15 -5.47
CA PHE A 136 25.71 -8.15 -4.45
C PHE A 136 27.22 -8.39 -4.33
N THR A 137 28.02 -7.97 -5.32
CA THR A 137 29.49 -7.96 -5.24
C THR A 137 30.02 -6.81 -4.38
N LYS A 138 29.27 -5.72 -4.21
CA LYS A 138 29.67 -4.54 -3.44
C LYS A 138 29.08 -4.52 -2.03
N ILE A 139 27.83 -4.94 -1.90
CA ILE A 139 27.07 -4.89 -0.65
C ILE A 139 26.57 -6.30 -0.35
N LYS A 140 26.81 -6.77 0.88
CA LYS A 140 26.34 -8.08 1.31
C LYS A 140 24.82 -8.15 1.11
N THR A 141 24.38 -9.12 0.32
CA THR A 141 22.98 -9.27 -0.06
C THR A 141 22.52 -10.67 0.30
N LEU A 142 21.50 -10.76 1.17
CA LEU A 142 20.92 -12.01 1.64
C LEU A 142 19.57 -12.26 0.96
N VAL A 143 19.39 -13.46 0.43
CA VAL A 143 18.16 -13.93 -0.21
C VAL A 143 17.46 -14.92 0.70
N VAL A 144 16.14 -14.76 0.83
CA VAL A 144 15.28 -15.67 1.57
C VAL A 144 14.69 -16.69 0.60
N HIS A 145 15.10 -17.94 0.75
CA HIS A 145 14.61 -19.05 -0.05
C HIS A 145 13.61 -19.89 0.75
N PRO A 146 12.35 -20.07 0.29
CA PRO A 146 11.35 -20.88 0.98
C PRO A 146 11.57 -22.38 0.71
N GLY A 147 12.77 -22.87 1.00
CA GLY A 147 13.20 -24.26 0.81
C GLY A 147 14.22 -24.71 1.85
N ILE A 148 14.29 -26.02 2.07
CA ILE A 148 15.34 -26.67 2.87
C ILE A 148 16.71 -26.48 2.22
N VAL A 149 17.79 -26.75 2.97
CA VAL A 149 19.15 -26.65 2.45
C VAL A 149 19.34 -27.48 1.18
N GLY A 150 19.86 -26.81 0.15
CA GLY A 150 20.14 -27.38 -1.18
C GLY A 150 18.98 -27.35 -2.16
N ASP A 151 17.76 -27.01 -1.72
CA ASP A 151 16.61 -26.77 -2.60
C ASP A 151 16.84 -25.48 -3.39
N ARG A 152 16.55 -25.50 -4.68
CA ARG A 152 16.78 -24.36 -5.58
C ARG A 152 15.69 -24.26 -6.63
N GLY A 153 15.33 -23.03 -6.99
CA GLY A 153 14.38 -22.74 -8.06
C GLY A 153 13.13 -21.98 -7.60
N ILE A 154 12.34 -21.52 -8.57
CA ILE A 154 11.29 -20.53 -8.34
C ILE A 154 10.00 -21.13 -7.73
N HIS A 155 9.81 -22.45 -7.86
CA HIS A 155 8.57 -23.15 -7.50
C HIS A 155 8.78 -24.18 -6.35
N SER A 156 9.63 -23.85 -5.37
CA SER A 156 9.97 -24.72 -4.23
C SER A 156 8.76 -25.25 -3.46
N LEU A 157 7.85 -24.37 -3.02
CA LEU A 157 6.66 -24.79 -2.28
C LEU A 157 5.66 -25.56 -3.17
N ASP A 158 5.57 -25.22 -4.46
CA ASP A 158 4.71 -25.95 -5.40
C ASP A 158 5.16 -27.42 -5.49
N TRP A 159 6.46 -27.65 -5.65
CA TRP A 159 7.04 -28.99 -5.67
C TRP A 159 6.89 -29.69 -4.32
N ALA A 160 7.17 -29.01 -3.20
CA ALA A 160 7.06 -29.61 -1.87
C ALA A 160 5.64 -30.12 -1.57
N LEU A 161 4.61 -29.38 -1.99
CA LEU A 161 3.21 -29.78 -1.80
C LEU A 161 2.76 -30.86 -2.78
N LEU A 162 3.21 -30.81 -4.03
CA LEU A 162 2.88 -31.83 -5.03
C LEU A 162 3.53 -33.17 -4.68
N ASP A 163 4.81 -33.15 -4.31
CA ASP A 163 5.63 -34.31 -3.95
C ASP A 163 5.37 -34.79 -2.49
N GLU A 164 4.35 -34.24 -1.81
CA GLU A 164 3.93 -34.61 -0.45
C GLU A 164 5.07 -34.65 0.58
N GLN A 165 5.94 -33.65 0.53
CA GLN A 165 7.06 -33.56 1.48
C GLN A 165 6.54 -33.45 2.92
N LYS A 166 7.05 -34.32 3.79
CA LYS A 166 6.67 -34.36 5.21
C LYS A 166 7.33 -33.27 6.04
N GLU A 167 8.44 -32.75 5.56
CA GLU A 167 9.23 -31.71 6.20
C GLU A 167 9.71 -30.74 5.12
N TRP A 168 9.70 -29.46 5.44
CA TRP A 168 10.22 -28.41 4.58
C TRP A 168 10.98 -27.36 5.41
N GLY A 169 11.35 -26.23 4.82
CA GLY A 169 12.14 -25.24 5.54
C GLY A 169 12.34 -23.94 4.80
N VAL A 170 13.16 -23.07 5.41
CA VAL A 170 13.64 -21.81 4.86
C VAL A 170 15.16 -21.79 4.95
N THR A 171 15.80 -21.21 3.93
CA THR A 171 17.25 -21.02 3.89
C THR A 171 17.56 -19.55 3.56
N ILE A 172 18.46 -18.95 4.34
CA ILE A 172 18.97 -17.59 4.13
C ILE A 172 20.39 -17.70 3.62
N MET A 173 20.61 -17.20 2.41
CA MET A 173 21.88 -17.38 1.70
C MET A 173 22.34 -16.08 1.03
N GLU A 174 23.62 -16.00 0.67
CA GLU A 174 24.12 -14.87 -0.12
C GLU A 174 23.58 -14.91 -1.55
N ALA A 175 23.30 -13.74 -2.12
CA ALA A 175 23.05 -13.64 -3.56
C ALA A 175 24.33 -14.02 -4.34
N GLY A 176 24.16 -14.81 -5.41
CA GLY A 176 25.25 -15.27 -6.26
C GLY A 176 24.85 -15.32 -7.73
N LYS A 177 25.81 -15.70 -8.59
CA LYS A 177 25.56 -15.87 -10.05
C LYS A 177 24.59 -17.00 -10.36
N GLU A 178 24.74 -18.10 -9.62
CA GLU A 178 23.86 -19.24 -9.73
C GLU A 178 22.70 -19.09 -8.74
N MET A 179 21.49 -19.31 -9.24
CA MET A 179 20.25 -19.16 -8.48
C MET A 179 20.26 -20.10 -7.27
N ASP A 180 19.98 -19.54 -6.10
CA ASP A 180 19.85 -20.24 -4.81
C ASP A 180 21.04 -21.15 -4.42
N ALA A 181 22.24 -20.83 -4.91
CA ALA A 181 23.45 -21.64 -4.67
C ALA A 181 24.49 -20.93 -3.77
N GLY A 182 24.14 -19.76 -3.22
CA GLY A 182 25.07 -18.98 -2.41
C GLY A 182 25.38 -19.61 -1.04
N PRO A 183 26.48 -19.19 -0.39
CA PRO A 183 26.78 -19.57 0.99
C PRO A 183 25.63 -19.26 1.96
N ILE A 184 25.37 -20.15 2.91
CA ILE A 184 24.21 -20.17 3.80
C ILE A 184 24.55 -19.53 5.15
N TYR A 185 23.77 -18.55 5.57
CA TYR A 185 23.88 -17.90 6.89
C TYR A 185 23.02 -18.57 7.95
N ALA A 186 21.82 -19.00 7.59
CA ALA A 186 20.86 -19.58 8.52
C ALA A 186 19.83 -20.43 7.78
N THR A 187 19.27 -21.40 8.48
CA THR A 187 18.16 -22.23 8.01
C THR A 187 17.26 -22.62 9.17
N GLN A 188 16.00 -22.89 8.88
CA GLN A 188 15.00 -23.38 9.83
C GLN A 188 14.05 -24.34 9.11
N ASN A 189 13.92 -25.56 9.61
CA ASN A 189 12.95 -26.54 9.11
C ASN A 189 11.64 -26.48 9.90
N PHE A 190 10.58 -26.99 9.27
CA PHE A 190 9.26 -27.18 9.87
C PHE A 190 8.55 -28.41 9.28
N SER A 191 7.61 -28.98 10.04
CA SER A 191 6.86 -30.18 9.65
C SER A 191 5.61 -29.83 8.83
N LEU A 192 5.31 -30.66 7.83
CA LEU A 192 4.07 -30.64 7.05
C LEU A 192 3.20 -31.89 7.29
N ALA A 193 3.76 -32.93 7.93
CA ALA A 193 3.15 -34.27 8.00
C ALA A 193 1.76 -34.32 8.68
N ASN A 194 1.47 -33.40 9.60
CA ASN A 194 0.26 -33.44 10.44
C ASN A 194 -0.75 -32.34 10.10
N LEU A 195 -0.54 -31.58 9.03
CA LEU A 195 -1.45 -30.50 8.66
C LEU A 195 -2.64 -31.07 7.86
N PRO A 196 -3.88 -30.67 8.17
CA PRO A 196 -5.04 -31.07 7.37
C PRO A 196 -4.91 -30.49 5.96
N LEU A 197 -5.52 -31.15 4.95
CA LEU A 197 -5.41 -30.72 3.55
C LEU A 197 -5.90 -29.28 3.36
N SER A 198 -6.94 -28.89 4.12
CA SER A 198 -7.45 -27.51 4.12
C SER A 198 -6.42 -26.45 4.55
N GLN A 199 -5.34 -26.85 5.24
CA GLN A 199 -4.21 -25.99 5.64
C GLN A 199 -2.98 -26.14 4.73
N LEU A 200 -2.95 -27.11 3.82
CA LEU A 200 -1.83 -27.41 2.94
C LEU A 200 -1.87 -26.67 1.58
N THR A 201 -2.60 -25.55 1.50
CA THR A 201 -2.47 -24.67 0.32
C THR A 201 -1.15 -23.92 0.37
N LYS A 202 -0.54 -23.65 -0.80
CA LYS A 202 0.74 -22.93 -0.87
C LYS A 202 0.70 -21.60 -0.13
N SER A 203 -0.39 -20.85 -0.25
CA SER A 203 -0.55 -19.58 0.48
C SER A 203 -0.60 -19.79 1.99
N LYS A 204 -1.33 -20.79 2.49
CA LYS A 204 -1.42 -21.07 3.93
C LYS A 204 -0.10 -21.57 4.49
N VAL A 205 0.62 -22.46 3.79
CA VAL A 205 1.96 -22.90 4.20
C VAL A 205 2.95 -21.74 4.18
N TYR A 206 2.88 -20.88 3.17
CA TYR A 206 3.71 -19.69 3.09
C TYR A 206 3.51 -18.78 4.32
N HIS A 207 2.26 -18.43 4.65
CA HIS A 207 2.01 -17.52 5.76
C HIS A 207 2.21 -18.15 7.14
N ASN A 208 1.76 -19.39 7.34
CA ASN A 208 1.74 -19.99 8.67
C ASN A 208 3.09 -20.61 9.02
N GLN A 209 3.82 -21.19 8.04
CA GLN A 209 5.05 -21.94 8.32
C GLN A 209 6.31 -21.23 7.80
N VAL A 210 6.30 -20.77 6.54
CA VAL A 210 7.47 -20.14 5.91
C VAL A 210 7.77 -18.78 6.51
N VAL A 211 6.77 -17.91 6.73
CA VAL A 211 7.01 -16.58 7.29
C VAL A 211 7.63 -16.65 8.70
N PRO A 212 7.09 -17.40 9.68
CA PRO A 212 7.73 -17.53 10.99
C PRO A 212 9.15 -18.10 10.92
N ALA A 213 9.36 -19.16 10.13
CA ALA A 213 10.69 -19.75 9.93
C ALA A 213 11.68 -18.77 9.28
N ALA A 214 11.21 -17.94 8.34
CA ALA A 214 12.00 -16.90 7.70
C ALA A 214 12.37 -15.79 8.70
N LEU A 215 11.46 -15.32 9.55
CA LEU A 215 11.76 -14.32 10.57
C LEU A 215 12.86 -14.81 11.52
N GLN A 216 12.73 -16.03 12.04
CA GLN A 216 13.75 -16.64 12.90
C GLN A 216 15.10 -16.76 12.19
N SER A 217 15.10 -17.23 10.93
CA SER A 217 16.31 -17.42 10.15
C SER A 217 16.98 -16.09 9.78
N ILE A 218 16.21 -15.06 9.43
CA ILE A 218 16.72 -13.71 9.15
C ILE A 218 17.32 -13.10 10.41
N LYS A 219 16.64 -13.21 11.56
CA LYS A 219 17.17 -12.73 12.84
C LYS A 219 18.54 -13.37 13.15
N ARG A 220 18.65 -14.70 12.93
CA ARG A 220 19.92 -15.42 13.08
C ARG A 220 20.96 -14.98 12.05
N ALA A 221 20.58 -14.80 10.78
CA ALA A 221 21.49 -14.36 9.72
C ALA A 221 22.05 -12.95 9.96
N VAL A 222 21.21 -12.01 10.42
CA VAL A 222 21.64 -10.65 10.79
C VAL A 222 22.59 -10.69 11.98
N LYS A 223 22.30 -11.50 13.01
CA LYS A 223 23.22 -11.72 14.13
C LYS A 223 24.56 -12.28 13.66
N ASN A 224 24.54 -13.34 12.85
CA ASN A 224 25.74 -13.93 12.27
C ASN A 224 26.55 -12.92 11.44
N PHE A 225 25.88 -12.04 10.68
CA PHE A 225 26.53 -10.97 9.92
C PHE A 225 27.22 -9.95 10.83
N ILE A 226 26.56 -9.51 11.93
CA ILE A 226 27.14 -8.58 12.91
C ILE A 226 28.34 -9.22 13.61
N GLU A 227 28.24 -10.50 13.96
CA GLU A 227 29.29 -11.28 14.62
C GLU A 227 30.39 -11.77 13.66
N GLN A 228 30.25 -11.49 12.35
CA GLN A 228 31.17 -11.92 11.29
C GLN A 228 31.37 -13.45 11.21
N VAL A 229 30.33 -14.21 11.56
CA VAL A 229 30.31 -15.66 11.40
C VAL A 229 30.34 -15.98 9.90
N LYS A 230 31.30 -16.81 9.48
CA LYS A 230 31.43 -17.22 8.08
C LYS A 230 30.23 -18.08 7.67
N PRO A 231 29.58 -17.79 6.53
CA PRO A 231 28.51 -18.63 6.01
C PRO A 231 29.05 -19.97 5.51
N THR A 232 28.21 -21.00 5.56
CA THR A 232 28.56 -22.36 5.12
C THR A 232 28.32 -22.49 3.61
N PRO A 233 29.32 -22.86 2.79
CA PRO A 233 29.10 -23.16 1.38
C PRO A 233 28.09 -24.29 1.19
N LEU A 234 27.29 -24.22 0.13
CA LEU A 234 26.40 -25.31 -0.23
C LEU A 234 27.22 -26.52 -0.73
N ASP A 235 27.07 -27.66 -0.06
CA ASP A 235 27.76 -28.92 -0.39
C ASP A 235 26.77 -30.09 -0.45
N TYR A 236 26.56 -30.61 -1.66
CA TYR A 236 25.65 -31.73 -1.90
C TYR A 236 26.18 -33.10 -1.47
N SER A 237 27.46 -33.21 -1.10
CA SER A 237 28.04 -34.44 -0.57
C SER A 237 27.61 -34.72 0.88
N ILE A 238 27.14 -33.69 1.59
CA ILE A 238 26.70 -33.80 2.98
C ILE A 238 25.31 -34.48 3.01
N PRO A 239 25.13 -35.62 3.74
CA PRO A 239 23.87 -36.37 3.74
C PRO A 239 22.64 -35.60 4.22
N THR A 240 22.82 -34.59 5.06
CA THR A 240 21.73 -33.74 5.57
C THR A 240 21.21 -32.73 4.53
N VAL A 241 21.97 -32.48 3.46
CA VAL A 241 21.58 -31.62 2.34
C VAL A 241 20.68 -32.40 1.39
N ARG A 242 19.38 -32.37 1.67
CA ARG A 242 18.35 -33.13 0.93
C ARG A 242 17.74 -32.38 -0.24
N GLY A 243 17.71 -31.05 -0.20
CA GLY A 243 17.11 -30.26 -1.26
C GLY A 243 17.89 -30.39 -2.58
N ARG A 244 17.23 -30.20 -3.72
CA ARG A 244 17.84 -30.26 -5.05
C ARG A 244 17.29 -29.14 -5.93
N PHE A 245 18.00 -28.84 -7.01
CA PHE A 245 17.46 -27.93 -8.02
C PHE A 245 16.22 -28.56 -8.67
N LYS A 246 15.12 -27.82 -8.68
CA LYS A 246 13.88 -28.18 -9.34
C LYS A 246 13.56 -27.14 -10.42
N PRO A 247 13.26 -27.56 -11.66
CA PRO A 247 12.90 -26.62 -12.72
C PRO A 247 11.55 -25.95 -12.44
N THR A 248 11.28 -24.85 -13.14
CA THR A 248 9.98 -24.19 -13.13
C THR A 248 8.87 -25.18 -13.50
N MET A 249 8.02 -25.50 -12.52
CA MET A 249 6.84 -26.36 -12.72
C MET A 249 5.90 -25.82 -13.82
N LYS A 250 5.59 -26.68 -14.80
CA LYS A 250 4.62 -26.43 -15.88
C LYS A 250 3.21 -26.84 -15.46
N GLN A 251 2.17 -26.21 -16.04
CA GLN A 251 0.77 -26.57 -15.75
C GLN A 251 0.46 -28.04 -16.09
N SER A 252 1.07 -28.58 -17.15
CA SER A 252 0.86 -29.98 -17.55
C SER A 252 1.33 -31.00 -16.51
N GLN A 253 2.26 -30.63 -15.62
CA GLN A 253 2.80 -31.54 -14.60
C GLN A 253 1.86 -31.67 -13.39
N CYS A 254 0.90 -30.76 -13.25
CA CYS A 254 -0.09 -30.79 -12.18
C CYS A 254 -1.54 -30.82 -12.70
N ALA A 255 -1.73 -31.08 -14.00
CA ALA A 255 -3.05 -31.14 -14.63
C ALA A 255 -3.95 -32.17 -13.96
N ILE A 256 -5.24 -31.84 -13.84
CA ILE A 256 -6.26 -32.75 -13.31
C ILE A 256 -6.66 -33.71 -14.41
N ASN A 257 -6.67 -35.00 -14.10
CA ASN A 257 -7.38 -36.00 -14.87
C ASN A 257 -8.65 -36.36 -14.09
N TRP A 258 -9.78 -35.76 -14.44
CA TRP A 258 -11.05 -35.99 -13.73
C TRP A 258 -11.56 -37.44 -13.83
N GLU A 259 -11.03 -38.25 -14.75
CA GLU A 259 -11.39 -39.65 -14.92
C GLU A 259 -10.49 -40.60 -14.12
N GLU A 260 -9.39 -40.13 -13.54
CA GLU A 260 -8.41 -40.95 -12.80
C GLU A 260 -8.08 -40.41 -11.41
N ASP A 261 -8.20 -39.09 -11.20
CA ASP A 261 -7.84 -38.45 -9.94
C ASP A 261 -9.00 -38.50 -8.93
N ASP A 262 -8.69 -39.01 -7.74
CA ASP A 262 -9.56 -38.92 -6.57
C ASP A 262 -9.69 -37.48 -6.02
N ALA A 263 -10.70 -37.25 -5.19
CA ALA A 263 -10.98 -35.93 -4.62
C ALA A 263 -9.77 -35.36 -3.86
N ARG A 264 -9.01 -36.22 -3.18
CA ARG A 264 -7.80 -35.83 -2.44
C ARG A 264 -6.67 -35.39 -3.37
N THR A 265 -6.46 -36.09 -4.47
CA THR A 265 -5.45 -35.77 -5.48
C THR A 265 -5.80 -34.48 -6.22
N VAL A 266 -7.06 -34.31 -6.62
CA VAL A 266 -7.55 -33.06 -7.21
C VAL A 266 -7.32 -31.88 -6.24
N ALA A 267 -7.76 -32.01 -4.99
CA ALA A 267 -7.60 -30.95 -4.00
C ALA A 267 -6.12 -30.63 -3.71
N ARG A 268 -5.22 -31.63 -3.68
CA ARG A 268 -3.77 -31.43 -3.55
C ARG A 268 -3.18 -30.70 -4.76
N LYS A 269 -3.51 -31.12 -5.98
CA LYS A 269 -3.05 -30.47 -7.22
C LYS A 269 -3.44 -28.99 -7.21
N ILE A 270 -4.69 -28.67 -6.86
CA ILE A 270 -5.16 -27.28 -6.72
C ILE A 270 -4.39 -26.54 -5.62
N SER A 271 -4.25 -27.17 -4.44
CA SER A 271 -3.58 -26.58 -3.27
C SER A 271 -2.11 -26.21 -3.52
N SER A 272 -1.38 -27.01 -4.29
CA SER A 272 0.02 -26.74 -4.67
C SER A 272 0.20 -25.46 -5.48
N ARG A 273 -0.88 -25.01 -6.17
CA ARG A 273 -0.88 -23.83 -7.04
C ARG A 273 -1.65 -22.64 -6.46
N ASP A 274 -2.27 -22.80 -5.30
CA ASP A 274 -3.08 -21.78 -4.61
C ASP A 274 -2.19 -20.95 -3.66
N SER A 275 -1.88 -19.68 -3.93
CA SER A 275 -2.79 -18.71 -4.55
C SER A 275 -2.32 -18.13 -5.88
N ASN A 276 -1.13 -18.48 -6.34
CA ASN A 276 -0.61 -18.06 -7.64
C ASN A 276 0.38 -19.12 -8.14
N PRO A 277 0.32 -19.60 -9.39
CA PRO A 277 -0.47 -19.05 -10.50
C PRO A 277 -1.93 -19.52 -10.59
N GLY A 278 -2.34 -20.45 -9.72
CA GLY A 278 -3.56 -21.24 -9.88
C GLY A 278 -3.32 -22.46 -10.75
N LEU A 279 -4.17 -23.47 -10.58
CA LEU A 279 -4.14 -24.67 -11.40
C LEU A 279 -5.04 -24.49 -12.61
N LEU A 280 -4.47 -24.53 -13.82
CA LEU A 280 -5.25 -24.41 -15.04
C LEU A 280 -5.98 -25.72 -15.33
N ASP A 281 -7.30 -25.65 -15.38
CA ASP A 281 -8.17 -26.71 -15.87
C ASP A 281 -8.82 -26.27 -17.18
N THR A 282 -8.72 -27.12 -18.20
CA THR A 282 -9.37 -26.93 -19.51
C THR A 282 -10.40 -28.01 -19.80
N ALA A 283 -10.62 -28.92 -18.85
CA ALA A 283 -11.54 -30.03 -19.01
C ALA A 283 -12.94 -29.61 -18.56
N LEU A 284 -13.07 -29.14 -17.32
CA LEU A 284 -14.34 -28.77 -16.68
C LEU A 284 -14.97 -27.52 -17.31
N PHE A 285 -14.14 -26.61 -17.84
CA PHE A 285 -14.58 -25.37 -18.48
C PHE A 285 -13.93 -25.17 -19.84
N GLU A 286 -14.73 -25.08 -20.91
CA GLU A 286 -14.28 -25.00 -22.30
C GLU A 286 -13.27 -23.87 -22.56
N ASN A 287 -13.44 -22.72 -21.89
CA ASN A 287 -12.58 -21.55 -22.08
C ASN A 287 -11.32 -21.54 -21.20
N GLY A 288 -11.07 -22.59 -20.43
CA GLY A 288 -9.94 -22.70 -19.50
C GLY A 288 -10.08 -21.82 -18.26
N MET A 289 -10.00 -22.43 -17.08
CA MET A 289 -10.17 -21.76 -15.80
C MET A 289 -9.06 -22.15 -14.83
N TYR A 290 -8.48 -21.17 -14.15
CA TYR A 290 -7.62 -21.44 -13.01
C TYR A 290 -8.46 -21.69 -11.76
N LEU A 291 -8.19 -22.78 -11.06
CA LEU A 291 -8.91 -23.24 -9.88
C LEU A 291 -8.14 -22.91 -8.59
N TYR A 292 -8.86 -22.60 -7.51
CA TYR A 292 -8.31 -22.23 -6.19
C TYR A 292 -9.24 -22.67 -5.04
N GLY A 293 -8.68 -22.72 -3.82
CA GLY A 293 -9.42 -22.94 -2.59
C GLY A 293 -10.21 -24.24 -2.61
N ALA A 294 -9.50 -25.36 -2.78
CA ALA A 294 -10.09 -26.68 -2.82
C ALA A 294 -10.39 -27.21 -1.40
N HIS A 295 -11.56 -27.82 -1.21
CA HIS A 295 -11.94 -28.53 0.02
C HIS A 295 -12.58 -29.86 -0.32
N ILE A 296 -12.32 -30.89 0.47
CA ILE A 296 -12.94 -32.22 0.28
C ILE A 296 -14.35 -32.19 0.90
N GLU A 297 -15.30 -32.78 0.19
CA GLU A 297 -16.66 -33.08 0.64
C GLU A 297 -16.81 -34.57 0.96
N LYS A 298 -17.19 -34.87 2.20
CA LYS A 298 -17.38 -36.24 2.71
C LYS A 298 -18.77 -36.47 3.33
N LEU A 299 -19.52 -35.42 3.62
CA LEU A 299 -20.83 -35.50 4.26
C LEU A 299 -21.93 -35.79 3.23
N LEU A 300 -21.82 -35.19 2.05
CA LEU A 300 -22.71 -35.48 0.94
C LEU A 300 -22.30 -36.83 0.33
N LYS A 301 -23.08 -37.87 0.61
CA LYS A 301 -22.90 -39.18 -0.02
C LYS A 301 -23.27 -39.09 -1.49
N ILE A 302 -22.26 -38.99 -2.35
CA ILE A 302 -22.45 -38.95 -3.80
C ILE A 302 -22.66 -40.38 -4.29
N SER A 303 -23.61 -40.57 -5.20
CA SER A 303 -23.89 -41.88 -5.77
C SER A 303 -22.63 -42.41 -6.48
N PRO A 304 -22.25 -43.69 -6.28
CA PRO A 304 -21.13 -44.30 -7.00
C PRO A 304 -21.28 -44.27 -8.53
N ASN A 305 -22.53 -44.12 -9.02
CA ASN A 305 -22.84 -44.03 -10.45
C ASN A 305 -22.79 -42.60 -11.00
N THR A 306 -22.51 -41.59 -10.16
CA THR A 306 -22.38 -40.21 -10.62
C THR A 306 -21.13 -40.08 -11.49
N PRO A 307 -21.26 -39.66 -12.76
CA PRO A 307 -20.09 -39.43 -13.61
C PRO A 307 -19.14 -38.42 -12.96
N SER A 308 -17.83 -38.64 -13.10
CA SER A 308 -16.85 -37.62 -12.70
C SER A 308 -17.00 -36.36 -13.56
N LYS A 309 -16.39 -35.25 -13.14
CA LYS A 309 -16.40 -33.98 -13.88
C LYS A 309 -17.79 -33.36 -14.02
N GLN A 310 -18.66 -33.54 -13.02
CA GLN A 310 -20.00 -32.94 -12.98
C GLN A 310 -20.11 -31.93 -11.85
N LEU A 311 -20.80 -30.82 -12.11
CA LEU A 311 -21.16 -29.85 -11.07
C LEU A 311 -22.34 -30.42 -10.28
N LEU A 312 -22.17 -30.57 -8.97
CA LEU A 312 -23.14 -31.23 -8.09
C LEU A 312 -23.97 -30.25 -7.27
N GLY A 313 -23.50 -29.01 -7.10
CA GLY A 313 -24.18 -27.99 -6.31
C GLY A 313 -23.32 -26.78 -6.02
N GLN A 314 -23.89 -25.83 -5.28
CA GLN A 314 -23.24 -24.57 -4.89
C GLN A 314 -23.49 -24.25 -3.41
N ARG A 315 -22.54 -23.55 -2.78
CA ARG A 315 -22.63 -23.01 -1.41
C ARG A 315 -21.67 -21.85 -1.25
N ASP A 316 -22.13 -20.72 -0.69
CA ASP A 316 -21.29 -19.57 -0.32
C ASP A 316 -20.29 -19.14 -1.42
N GLY A 317 -20.76 -19.08 -2.66
CA GLY A 317 -19.92 -18.70 -3.80
C GLY A 317 -19.01 -19.79 -4.36
N ALA A 318 -18.96 -20.97 -3.74
CA ALA A 318 -18.24 -22.15 -4.19
C ALA A 318 -19.12 -23.09 -5.02
N ILE A 319 -18.48 -23.93 -5.83
CA ILE A 319 -19.09 -25.02 -6.59
C ILE A 319 -18.56 -26.38 -6.11
N LEU A 320 -19.40 -27.40 -6.13
CA LEU A 320 -19.02 -28.78 -5.81
C LEU A 320 -18.86 -29.58 -7.10
N VAL A 321 -17.76 -30.31 -7.25
CA VAL A 321 -17.43 -31.09 -8.46
C VAL A 321 -17.18 -32.56 -8.13
N SER A 322 -17.82 -33.47 -8.86
CA SER A 322 -17.54 -34.91 -8.77
C SER A 322 -16.14 -35.24 -9.30
N CYS A 323 -15.44 -36.10 -8.58
CA CYS A 323 -14.14 -36.65 -8.99
C CYS A 323 -14.32 -38.14 -9.35
N GLN A 324 -13.27 -38.77 -9.88
CA GLN A 324 -13.27 -40.24 -9.95
C GLN A 324 -13.05 -40.77 -8.54
N ASP A 325 -14.00 -41.46 -7.91
CA ASP A 325 -13.68 -42.23 -6.70
C ASP A 325 -14.76 -43.28 -6.34
N GLY A 326 -14.30 -44.42 -5.85
CA GLY A 326 -15.10 -45.50 -5.24
C GLY A 326 -15.55 -45.22 -3.80
N ASN A 327 -15.17 -44.08 -3.20
CA ASN A 327 -15.55 -43.69 -1.82
C ASN A 327 -16.69 -42.64 -1.72
N GLY A 328 -17.19 -42.13 -2.85
CA GLY A 328 -18.30 -41.15 -2.88
C GLY A 328 -17.95 -39.72 -2.41
N GLU A 329 -16.66 -39.34 -2.46
CA GLU A 329 -16.18 -37.98 -2.11
C GLU A 329 -16.16 -37.03 -3.33
N ALA A 330 -16.18 -35.72 -3.07
CA ALA A 330 -16.07 -34.66 -4.09
C ALA A 330 -15.19 -33.50 -3.64
N VAL A 331 -14.95 -32.55 -4.55
CA VAL A 331 -14.15 -31.35 -4.28
C VAL A 331 -14.98 -30.09 -4.45
N TRP A 332 -15.03 -29.29 -3.39
CA TRP A 332 -15.44 -27.90 -3.45
C TRP A 332 -14.32 -27.04 -4.06
N ILE A 333 -14.69 -26.16 -4.98
CA ILE A 333 -13.82 -25.12 -5.53
C ILE A 333 -14.44 -23.77 -5.18
N THR A 334 -13.75 -23.01 -4.33
CA THR A 334 -14.31 -21.74 -3.82
C THR A 334 -14.07 -20.57 -4.76
N HIS A 335 -12.97 -20.58 -5.51
CA HIS A 335 -12.58 -19.46 -6.35
C HIS A 335 -12.05 -19.91 -7.71
N THR A 336 -12.31 -19.11 -8.73
CA THR A 336 -11.83 -19.35 -10.09
C THR A 336 -11.31 -18.06 -10.74
N LYS A 337 -10.53 -18.20 -11.82
CA LYS A 337 -10.06 -17.08 -12.66
C LYS A 337 -10.00 -17.54 -14.12
N ARG A 338 -10.68 -16.83 -15.03
CA ARG A 338 -10.61 -17.12 -16.48
C ARG A 338 -9.16 -17.11 -16.98
N ALA A 339 -8.84 -18.03 -17.89
CA ALA A 339 -7.55 -18.00 -18.59
C ALA A 339 -7.41 -16.73 -19.43
N GLY A 340 -6.17 -16.32 -19.71
CA GLY A 340 -5.88 -15.12 -20.49
C GLY A 340 -5.44 -13.90 -19.67
N LYS A 341 -5.23 -12.79 -20.37
CA LYS A 341 -4.73 -11.52 -19.79
C LYS A 341 -5.88 -10.74 -19.15
N ASN A 342 -5.55 -9.90 -18.16
CA ASN A 342 -6.48 -9.01 -17.44
C ASN A 342 -7.59 -9.68 -16.61
N ASN A 343 -7.60 -11.01 -16.46
CA ASN A 343 -8.53 -11.69 -15.55
C ASN A 343 -7.99 -11.74 -14.11
N PHE A 344 -8.90 -11.73 -13.15
CA PHE A 344 -8.60 -11.82 -11.72
C PHE A 344 -9.50 -12.86 -11.04
N LYS A 345 -9.17 -13.20 -9.80
CA LYS A 345 -9.89 -14.26 -9.07
C LYS A 345 -11.22 -13.76 -8.54
N LEU A 346 -12.23 -14.60 -8.63
CA LEU A 346 -13.58 -14.38 -8.13
C LEU A 346 -14.12 -15.64 -7.43
N PRO A 347 -15.16 -15.52 -6.60
CA PRO A 347 -15.94 -16.67 -6.17
C PRO A 347 -16.34 -17.52 -7.37
N ALA A 348 -16.23 -18.84 -7.25
CA ALA A 348 -16.36 -19.76 -8.39
C ALA A 348 -17.66 -19.56 -9.17
N ILE A 349 -18.79 -19.35 -8.47
CA ILE A 349 -20.10 -19.16 -9.08
C ILE A 349 -20.18 -17.94 -10.03
N LYS A 350 -19.36 -16.91 -9.81
CA LYS A 350 -19.41 -15.66 -10.60
C LYS A 350 -18.93 -15.85 -12.04
N LEU A 351 -18.25 -16.97 -12.32
CA LEU A 351 -17.70 -17.29 -13.62
C LEU A 351 -18.37 -18.52 -14.26
N ILE A 352 -19.41 -19.06 -13.63
CA ILE A 352 -20.27 -20.10 -14.18
C ILE A 352 -21.34 -19.43 -15.05
N ASP A 353 -21.76 -20.12 -16.12
CA ASP A 353 -22.88 -19.66 -16.93
C ASP A 353 -24.15 -19.50 -16.06
N PRO A 354 -24.87 -18.36 -16.14
CA PRO A 354 -26.03 -18.12 -15.29
C PRO A 354 -27.15 -19.16 -15.44
N VAL A 355 -27.34 -19.74 -16.63
CA VAL A 355 -28.36 -20.78 -16.86
C VAL A 355 -27.94 -22.08 -16.21
N GLN A 356 -26.67 -22.49 -16.36
CA GLN A 356 -26.13 -23.64 -15.65
C GLN A 356 -26.14 -23.44 -14.13
N LEU A 357 -25.81 -22.25 -13.63
CA LEU A 357 -25.80 -21.96 -12.20
C LEU A 357 -27.21 -22.04 -11.60
N ALA A 358 -28.24 -21.59 -12.33
CA ALA A 358 -29.63 -21.63 -11.89
C ALA A 358 -30.17 -23.07 -11.74
N THR A 359 -29.60 -24.05 -12.43
CA THR A 359 -29.98 -25.47 -12.29
C THR A 359 -29.22 -26.19 -11.17
N LEU A 360 -28.13 -25.61 -10.66
CA LEU A 360 -27.34 -26.22 -9.59
C LEU A 360 -28.02 -26.04 -8.22
N PRO A 361 -28.18 -27.13 -7.44
CA PRO A 361 -28.80 -27.05 -6.12
C PRO A 361 -27.96 -26.17 -5.18
N VAL A 362 -28.63 -25.24 -4.49
CA VAL A 362 -28.03 -24.46 -3.40
C VAL A 362 -28.04 -25.33 -2.14
N LEU A 363 -26.86 -25.80 -1.75
CA LEU A 363 -26.69 -26.71 -0.62
C LEU A 363 -26.68 -25.90 0.69
N ALA A 364 -27.55 -26.28 1.62
CA ALA A 364 -27.80 -25.53 2.84
C ALA A 364 -26.52 -25.21 3.65
N ILE A 365 -26.53 -24.02 4.24
CA ILE A 365 -25.50 -23.55 5.17
C ILE A 365 -25.84 -24.09 6.56
N ASN A 366 -24.86 -24.69 7.22
CA ASN A 366 -24.99 -25.09 8.62
C ASN A 366 -23.79 -24.57 9.41
N PHE A 367 -24.01 -23.48 10.16
CA PHE A 367 -22.96 -22.85 10.98
C PHE A 367 -22.48 -23.75 12.13
N ASN A 368 -23.22 -24.80 12.52
CA ASN A 368 -22.80 -25.76 13.55
C ASN A 368 -21.86 -26.86 13.00
N THR A 369 -21.65 -26.93 11.69
CA THR A 369 -20.80 -27.96 11.08
C THR A 369 -19.36 -27.47 10.96
N ILE A 370 -18.46 -28.07 11.73
CA ILE A 370 -17.02 -27.80 11.67
C ILE A 370 -16.44 -28.40 10.38
N PRO A 371 -15.80 -27.60 9.49
CA PRO A 371 -15.45 -28.06 8.15
C PRO A 371 -14.22 -28.98 8.07
N THR A 372 -13.44 -29.12 9.14
CA THR A 372 -12.11 -29.75 9.10
C THR A 372 -12.13 -31.16 8.50
N ASN A 373 -11.66 -31.28 7.26
CA ASN A 373 -11.56 -32.50 6.44
C ASN A 373 -12.91 -33.19 6.10
N VAL A 374 -14.05 -32.51 6.23
CA VAL A 374 -15.38 -33.14 6.04
C VAL A 374 -16.28 -32.40 5.05
N THR A 375 -16.20 -31.07 4.95
CA THR A 375 -17.00 -30.27 4.00
C THR A 375 -16.42 -28.86 3.85
N PHE A 376 -17.01 -28.03 3.00
CA PHE A 376 -16.74 -26.60 2.92
C PHE A 376 -17.79 -25.80 3.68
N ASN A 377 -17.33 -25.04 4.67
CA ASN A 377 -18.02 -23.93 5.33
C ASN A 377 -17.00 -22.84 5.60
N GLU A 378 -17.27 -21.61 5.18
CA GLU A 378 -16.41 -20.46 5.49
C GLU A 378 -16.73 -19.82 6.83
N ILE A 379 -17.98 -19.92 7.29
CA ILE A 379 -18.45 -19.48 8.61
C ILE A 379 -18.93 -20.70 9.38
N TYR A 380 -18.47 -20.84 10.63
CA TYR A 380 -18.97 -21.85 11.55
C TYR A 380 -18.70 -21.42 12.99
N TYR A 381 -19.44 -21.98 13.94
CA TYR A 381 -19.17 -21.79 15.35
C TYR A 381 -19.11 -23.10 16.12
N GLU A 382 -18.29 -23.14 17.15
CA GLU A 382 -18.19 -24.25 18.10
C GLU A 382 -18.59 -23.74 19.50
N LYS A 383 -19.47 -24.49 20.17
CA LYS A 383 -19.89 -24.20 21.54
C LYS A 383 -19.08 -25.06 22.51
N LYS A 384 -18.35 -24.42 23.41
CA LYS A 384 -17.63 -25.04 24.52
C LYS A 384 -18.19 -24.51 25.84
N ASN A 385 -19.08 -25.28 26.46
CA ASN A 385 -19.84 -24.84 27.64
C ASN A 385 -20.60 -23.53 27.33
N ASP A 386 -20.35 -22.47 28.10
CA ASP A 386 -21.00 -21.15 27.96
C ASP A 386 -20.25 -20.20 27.00
N ILE A 387 -19.29 -20.72 26.24
CA ILE A 387 -18.44 -19.95 25.31
C ILE A 387 -18.71 -20.43 23.89
N VAL A 388 -18.92 -19.50 22.97
CA VAL A 388 -19.03 -19.78 21.53
C VAL A 388 -17.83 -19.19 20.81
N PHE A 389 -17.13 -20.00 20.03
CA PHE A 389 -16.05 -19.56 19.15
C PHE A 389 -16.60 -19.49 17.73
N LEU A 390 -16.75 -18.27 17.19
CA LEU A 390 -17.22 -17.99 15.84
C LEU A 390 -16.02 -17.83 14.91
N HIS A 391 -15.89 -18.75 13.97
CA HIS A 391 -14.86 -18.77 12.93
C HIS A 391 -15.43 -18.25 11.62
N PHE A 392 -14.68 -17.38 10.94
CA PHE A 392 -15.03 -16.82 9.63
C PHE A 392 -13.76 -16.75 8.79
N ASN A 393 -13.49 -17.80 8.01
CA ASN A 393 -12.24 -18.02 7.29
C ASN A 393 -12.37 -17.64 5.82
N PHE A 394 -12.71 -16.37 5.57
CA PHE A 394 -12.88 -15.87 4.21
C PHE A 394 -11.56 -15.91 3.43
N TYR A 395 -11.64 -16.22 2.13
CA TYR A 395 -10.47 -16.35 1.27
C TYR A 395 -9.69 -15.01 1.20
N ASN A 396 -8.41 -15.03 1.59
CA ASN A 396 -7.56 -13.84 1.80
C ASN A 396 -8.10 -12.82 2.81
N GLY A 397 -9.05 -13.20 3.68
CA GLY A 397 -9.66 -12.31 4.67
C GLY A 397 -10.56 -11.22 4.08
N ALA A 398 -10.88 -11.25 2.78
CA ALA A 398 -11.74 -10.28 2.13
C ALA A 398 -13.23 -10.64 2.33
N MET A 399 -14.07 -9.66 2.65
CA MET A 399 -15.47 -9.86 3.04
C MET A 399 -16.40 -9.21 2.03
N SER A 400 -17.06 -10.03 1.20
CA SER A 400 -18.07 -9.55 0.25
C SER A 400 -19.36 -9.15 0.96
N THR A 401 -20.24 -8.44 0.26
CA THR A 401 -21.56 -8.07 0.78
C THR A 401 -22.32 -9.29 1.34
N THR A 402 -22.37 -10.39 0.60
CA THR A 402 -23.05 -11.63 1.01
C THR A 402 -22.35 -12.30 2.19
N GLN A 403 -21.01 -12.34 2.22
CA GLN A 403 -20.26 -12.87 3.36
C GLN A 403 -20.52 -12.07 4.64
N CYS A 404 -20.58 -10.75 4.56
CA CYS A 404 -20.96 -9.91 5.70
C CYS A 404 -22.39 -10.21 6.16
N GLN A 405 -23.34 -10.40 5.25
CA GLN A 405 -24.73 -10.75 5.59
C GLN A 405 -24.83 -12.12 6.27
N HIS A 406 -24.13 -13.15 5.77
CA HIS A 406 -24.11 -14.47 6.41
C HIS A 406 -23.42 -14.43 7.78
N LEU A 407 -22.36 -13.63 7.94
CA LEU A 407 -21.72 -13.43 9.24
C LEU A 407 -22.65 -12.71 10.22
N LEU A 408 -23.37 -11.70 9.75
CA LEU A 408 -24.39 -11.01 10.54
C LEU A 408 -25.50 -11.97 10.97
N GLN A 409 -25.95 -12.86 10.08
CA GLN A 409 -26.92 -13.91 10.42
C GLN A 409 -26.38 -14.83 11.52
N ALA A 410 -25.15 -15.33 11.39
CA ALA A 410 -24.53 -16.16 12.42
C ALA A 410 -24.44 -15.44 13.78
N LEU A 411 -24.14 -14.13 13.79
CA LEU A 411 -24.14 -13.33 15.02
C LEU A 411 -25.53 -13.21 15.66
N TYR A 412 -26.59 -13.06 14.86
CA TYR A 412 -27.96 -13.09 15.35
C TYR A 412 -28.32 -14.46 15.94
N GLU A 413 -28.00 -15.55 15.24
CA GLU A 413 -28.24 -16.90 15.73
C GLU A 413 -27.52 -17.15 17.07
N ILE A 414 -26.24 -16.79 17.17
CA ILE A 414 -25.45 -16.96 18.39
C ILE A 414 -25.99 -16.13 19.55
N GLU A 415 -26.49 -14.93 19.30
CA GLU A 415 -27.06 -14.09 20.34
C GLU A 415 -28.25 -14.76 21.03
N GLN A 416 -29.06 -15.49 20.26
CA GLN A 416 -30.24 -16.23 20.72
C GLN A 416 -29.90 -17.56 21.41
N ILE A 417 -28.64 -18.01 21.39
CA ILE A 417 -28.28 -19.26 22.08
C ILE A 417 -28.32 -19.05 23.60
N ASP A 418 -29.21 -19.79 24.25
CA ASP A 418 -29.32 -19.86 25.70
C ASP A 418 -28.04 -20.38 26.36
N ASN A 419 -27.78 -19.89 27.58
CA ASN A 419 -26.64 -20.27 28.40
C ASN A 419 -25.27 -19.98 27.76
N VAL A 420 -25.19 -19.11 26.74
CA VAL A 420 -23.91 -18.58 26.22
C VAL A 420 -23.65 -17.22 26.84
N LYS A 421 -22.53 -17.11 27.56
CA LYS A 421 -22.06 -15.89 28.23
C LYS A 421 -21.01 -15.12 27.41
N ILE A 422 -20.21 -15.82 26.61
CA ILE A 422 -19.07 -15.24 25.90
C ILE A 422 -19.06 -15.65 24.44
N LEU A 423 -18.84 -14.67 23.56
CA LEU A 423 -18.59 -14.87 22.14
C LEU A 423 -17.13 -14.54 21.81
N VAL A 424 -16.42 -15.46 21.21
CA VAL A 424 -15.05 -15.28 20.70
C VAL A 424 -15.08 -15.22 19.17
N LEU A 425 -14.74 -14.07 18.61
CA LEU A 425 -14.53 -13.86 17.18
C LEU A 425 -13.13 -14.35 16.81
N CYS A 426 -13.04 -15.42 16.03
CA CYS A 426 -11.79 -16.12 15.77
C CYS A 426 -11.13 -15.74 14.43
N GLY A 427 -11.91 -15.24 13.47
CA GLY A 427 -11.45 -15.02 12.10
C GLY A 427 -10.84 -16.27 11.47
N GLY A 428 -9.91 -16.09 10.52
CA GLY A 428 -9.07 -17.14 9.98
C GLY A 428 -7.69 -17.19 10.64
N ARG A 429 -7.04 -18.35 10.60
CA ARG A 429 -5.67 -18.54 11.12
C ARG A 429 -4.64 -17.61 10.46
N THR A 430 -4.81 -17.35 9.16
CA THR A 430 -3.89 -16.50 8.40
C THR A 430 -4.30 -15.03 8.42
N TYR A 431 -5.59 -14.76 8.31
CA TYR A 431 -6.16 -13.41 8.35
C TYR A 431 -7.35 -13.40 9.28
N PHE A 432 -7.37 -12.46 10.24
CA PHE A 432 -8.59 -12.18 10.98
C PHE A 432 -9.65 -11.58 10.03
N SER A 433 -9.29 -10.48 9.36
CA SER A 433 -10.04 -9.88 8.25
C SER A 433 -9.19 -8.79 7.59
N ASN A 434 -9.43 -8.53 6.29
CA ASN A 434 -8.86 -7.43 5.52
C ASN A 434 -9.93 -6.40 5.07
N GLY A 435 -11.16 -6.53 5.55
CA GLY A 435 -12.28 -5.63 5.20
C GLY A 435 -12.98 -5.99 3.90
N ILE A 436 -13.51 -4.98 3.19
CA ILE A 436 -14.34 -5.13 1.98
C ILE A 436 -13.67 -5.93 0.84
N HIS A 437 -14.48 -6.58 0.02
CA HIS A 437 -14.00 -7.49 -1.02
C HIS A 437 -13.76 -6.80 -2.37
N LEU A 438 -12.58 -6.18 -2.51
CA LEU A 438 -12.22 -5.40 -3.70
C LEU A 438 -12.37 -6.14 -5.04
N ASN A 439 -12.15 -7.46 -5.11
CA ASN A 439 -12.36 -8.19 -6.37
C ASN A 439 -13.83 -8.32 -6.74
N VAL A 440 -14.73 -8.52 -5.77
CA VAL A 440 -16.19 -8.62 -6.04
C VAL A 440 -16.70 -7.25 -6.46
N ILE A 441 -16.23 -6.19 -5.80
CA ILE A 441 -16.50 -4.81 -6.19
C ILE A 441 -16.01 -4.52 -7.62
N GLU A 442 -14.78 -4.89 -7.96
CA GLU A 442 -14.23 -4.62 -9.30
C GLU A 442 -14.97 -5.37 -10.42
N ALA A 443 -15.50 -6.56 -10.12
CA ALA A 443 -16.28 -7.36 -11.07
C ALA A 443 -17.76 -6.99 -11.17
N ALA A 444 -18.27 -6.14 -10.27
CA ALA A 444 -19.66 -5.70 -10.32
C ALA A 444 -19.90 -4.79 -11.53
N GLU A 445 -21.10 -4.89 -12.13
CA GLU A 445 -21.53 -3.99 -13.21
C GLU A 445 -21.52 -2.53 -12.74
N ASP A 446 -21.99 -2.31 -11.50
CA ASP A 446 -21.91 -1.02 -10.82
C ASP A 446 -21.01 -1.12 -9.58
N GLN A 447 -19.76 -0.72 -9.78
CA GLN A 447 -18.71 -0.77 -8.75
C GLN A 447 -18.97 0.22 -7.60
N TYR A 448 -19.69 1.32 -7.84
CA TYR A 448 -20.08 2.27 -6.79
C TYR A 448 -21.11 1.62 -5.87
N ASN A 449 -22.18 1.06 -6.45
CA ASN A 449 -23.25 0.44 -5.69
C ASN A 449 -22.76 -0.80 -4.92
N GLU A 450 -21.90 -1.64 -5.51
CA GLU A 450 -21.31 -2.76 -4.78
C GLU A 450 -20.37 -2.29 -3.65
N SER A 451 -19.56 -1.23 -3.88
CA SER A 451 -18.74 -0.65 -2.79
C SER A 451 -19.62 -0.14 -1.65
N TRP A 452 -20.73 0.52 -1.98
CA TRP A 452 -21.70 1.06 -1.03
C TRP A 452 -22.43 -0.03 -0.24
N ALA A 453 -22.88 -1.09 -0.91
CA ALA A 453 -23.51 -2.24 -0.28
C ALA A 453 -22.53 -2.97 0.65
N ASN A 454 -21.30 -3.21 0.19
CA ASN A 454 -20.30 -3.95 0.95
C ASN A 454 -19.89 -3.21 2.23
N ILE A 455 -19.66 -1.88 2.17
CA ILE A 455 -19.29 -1.09 3.36
C ILE A 455 -20.43 -1.03 4.38
N ASN A 456 -21.68 -0.94 3.92
CA ASN A 456 -22.84 -0.96 4.83
C ASN A 456 -22.99 -2.32 5.50
N ALA A 457 -22.87 -3.42 4.75
CA ALA A 457 -22.95 -4.76 5.30
C ALA A 457 -21.84 -5.03 6.34
N LEU A 458 -20.62 -4.53 6.11
CA LEU A 458 -19.54 -4.63 7.11
C LEU A 458 -19.83 -3.76 8.36
N ASN A 459 -20.35 -2.55 8.18
CA ASN A 459 -20.81 -1.71 9.29
C ASN A 459 -21.91 -2.40 10.11
N ASP A 460 -22.82 -3.13 9.48
CA ASP A 460 -23.91 -3.83 10.18
C ASP A 460 -23.37 -4.99 11.04
N VAL A 461 -22.37 -5.74 10.54
CA VAL A 461 -21.64 -6.75 11.34
C VAL A 461 -21.00 -6.11 12.57
N ILE A 462 -20.31 -4.98 12.40
CA ILE A 462 -19.62 -4.28 13.49
C ILE A 462 -20.62 -3.74 14.51
N LEU A 463 -21.70 -3.11 14.04
CA LEU A 463 -22.77 -2.64 14.91
C LEU A 463 -23.38 -3.78 15.71
N LYS A 464 -23.54 -4.96 15.10
CA LYS A 464 -24.05 -6.15 15.80
C LYS A 464 -23.11 -6.61 16.92
N ILE A 465 -21.79 -6.61 16.68
CA ILE A 465 -20.80 -6.95 17.70
C ILE A 465 -20.86 -5.94 18.86
N MET A 466 -20.93 -4.65 18.55
CA MET A 466 -20.96 -3.56 19.55
C MET A 466 -22.28 -3.53 20.35
N SER A 467 -23.40 -3.87 19.73
CA SER A 467 -24.72 -3.88 20.38
C SER A 467 -25.02 -5.15 21.18
N MET A 468 -24.12 -6.14 21.17
CA MET A 468 -24.28 -7.40 21.92
C MET A 468 -24.05 -7.19 23.43
N THR A 469 -25.02 -6.58 24.11
CA THR A 469 -24.93 -6.18 25.53
C THR A 469 -25.24 -7.32 26.51
N ASN A 470 -25.74 -8.45 26.03
CA ASN A 470 -26.07 -9.63 26.84
C ASN A 470 -24.92 -10.65 26.96
N LYS A 471 -23.84 -10.47 26.20
CA LYS A 471 -22.66 -11.34 26.18
C LYS A 471 -21.38 -10.50 26.19
N ILE A 472 -20.29 -11.07 26.72
CA ILE A 472 -18.95 -10.50 26.54
C ILE A 472 -18.41 -10.93 25.19
N THR A 473 -17.87 -10.00 24.41
CA THR A 473 -17.29 -10.26 23.09
C THR A 473 -15.76 -10.16 23.15
N ILE A 474 -15.08 -11.13 22.54
CA ILE A 474 -13.62 -11.20 22.49
C ILE A 474 -13.19 -11.38 21.04
N SER A 475 -12.31 -10.52 20.53
CA SER A 475 -11.60 -10.74 19.27
C SER A 475 -10.30 -11.48 19.54
N ALA A 476 -10.14 -12.68 18.97
CA ALA A 476 -8.93 -13.49 19.03
C ALA A 476 -8.20 -13.45 17.69
N LEU A 477 -7.22 -12.56 17.55
CA LEU A 477 -6.46 -12.34 16.32
C LEU A 477 -5.42 -13.44 16.14
N GLN A 478 -5.85 -14.55 15.54
CA GLN A 478 -4.96 -15.62 15.10
C GLN A 478 -4.09 -15.15 13.92
N GLY A 479 -4.73 -14.51 12.95
CA GLY A 479 -4.10 -13.97 11.74
C GLY A 479 -3.96 -12.46 11.76
N SER A 480 -3.20 -11.95 10.80
CA SER A 480 -3.04 -10.50 10.58
C SER A 480 -4.37 -9.84 10.15
N ALA A 481 -4.49 -8.53 10.37
CA ALA A 481 -5.67 -7.77 10.01
C ALA A 481 -5.33 -6.47 9.28
N GLY A 482 -6.16 -6.08 8.32
CA GLY A 482 -5.97 -4.86 7.51
C GLY A 482 -7.25 -4.06 7.35
N ALA A 483 -7.11 -2.74 7.23
CA ALA A 483 -8.20 -1.80 6.97
C ALA A 483 -9.40 -2.04 7.91
N GLY A 484 -10.60 -2.28 7.34
CA GLY A 484 -11.83 -2.56 8.09
C GLY A 484 -11.75 -3.80 8.98
N GLY A 485 -10.88 -4.75 8.68
CA GLY A 485 -10.66 -5.92 9.52
C GLY A 485 -10.00 -5.58 10.87
N VAL A 486 -9.12 -4.56 10.90
CA VAL A 486 -8.61 -4.04 12.18
C VAL A 486 -9.76 -3.42 12.97
N MET A 487 -10.56 -2.55 12.35
CA MET A 487 -11.64 -1.84 13.04
C MET A 487 -12.72 -2.80 13.56
N MET A 488 -13.05 -3.83 12.79
CA MET A 488 -13.94 -4.91 13.22
C MET A 488 -13.41 -5.64 14.46
N SER A 489 -12.10 -5.88 14.55
CA SER A 489 -11.52 -6.52 15.73
C SER A 489 -11.69 -5.67 16.99
N LEU A 490 -11.60 -4.34 16.87
CA LEU A 490 -11.71 -3.38 17.98
C LEU A 490 -13.13 -3.20 18.51
N ALA A 491 -14.13 -3.68 17.77
CA ALA A 491 -15.54 -3.63 18.13
C ALA A 491 -15.90 -4.56 19.31
N ALA A 492 -15.07 -5.58 19.55
CA ALA A 492 -15.21 -6.47 20.69
C ALA A 492 -14.79 -5.78 22.00
N ASP A 493 -15.31 -6.28 23.13
CA ASP A 493 -14.95 -5.77 24.46
C ASP A 493 -13.45 -5.94 24.72
N TYR A 494 -12.92 -7.12 24.39
CA TYR A 494 -11.50 -7.46 24.52
C TYR A 494 -10.89 -7.89 23.19
N VAL A 495 -9.63 -7.54 22.97
CA VAL A 495 -8.85 -7.85 21.78
C VAL A 495 -7.54 -8.50 22.20
N TYR A 496 -7.42 -9.79 21.90
CA TYR A 496 -6.26 -10.60 22.20
C TYR A 496 -5.58 -11.08 20.91
N ALA A 497 -4.25 -11.07 20.90
CA ALA A 497 -3.46 -11.47 19.74
C ALA A 497 -2.30 -12.39 20.14
N ASN A 498 -1.74 -13.07 19.15
CA ASN A 498 -0.39 -13.61 19.24
C ASN A 498 0.65 -12.56 18.78
N SER A 499 1.92 -12.77 19.11
CA SER A 499 2.98 -11.78 18.86
C SER A 499 3.33 -11.58 17.38
N GLU A 500 2.98 -12.51 16.51
CA GLU A 500 3.29 -12.48 15.08
C GLU A 500 2.27 -11.69 14.24
N VAL A 501 1.17 -11.24 14.84
CA VAL A 501 0.13 -10.47 14.16
C VAL A 501 0.69 -9.13 13.66
N VAL A 502 0.40 -8.84 12.40
CA VAL A 502 0.62 -7.53 11.78
C VAL A 502 -0.74 -6.86 11.55
N LEU A 503 -0.86 -5.61 11.97
CA LEU A 503 -2.06 -4.79 11.80
C LEU A 503 -1.77 -3.66 10.80
N ASN A 504 -2.67 -3.44 9.84
CA ASN A 504 -2.62 -2.30 8.94
C ASN A 504 -3.86 -1.41 9.16
N PRO A 505 -3.86 -0.53 10.20
CA PRO A 505 -5.02 0.25 10.62
C PRO A 505 -5.22 1.50 9.74
N HIS A 506 -5.20 1.36 8.41
CA HIS A 506 -5.31 2.49 7.48
C HIS A 506 -6.02 2.12 6.18
N TYR A 507 -6.58 3.15 5.53
CA TYR A 507 -7.34 3.03 4.28
C TYR A 507 -6.79 3.91 3.15
N ARG A 508 -5.94 4.87 3.52
CA ARG A 508 -5.51 5.98 2.67
C ARG A 508 -4.75 5.54 1.41
N THR A 509 -4.00 4.44 1.49
CA THR A 509 -3.32 3.83 0.33
C THR A 509 -4.27 3.30 -0.73
N MET A 510 -5.56 3.13 -0.40
CA MET A 510 -6.63 2.76 -1.34
C MET A 510 -7.46 3.97 -1.78
N GLY A 511 -7.10 5.20 -1.38
CA GLY A 511 -7.90 6.40 -1.64
C GLY A 511 -9.22 6.45 -0.86
N LEU A 512 -9.26 5.76 0.29
CA LEU A 512 -10.45 5.66 1.14
C LEU A 512 -10.23 6.39 2.47
N TYR A 513 -11.29 7.01 2.98
CA TYR A 513 -11.35 7.61 4.31
C TYR A 513 -11.44 6.55 5.41
N GLY A 514 -12.16 5.45 5.16
CA GLY A 514 -12.49 4.39 6.12
C GLY A 514 -13.84 4.63 6.82
N SER A 515 -14.56 3.56 7.13
CA SER A 515 -15.76 3.61 7.98
C SER A 515 -15.59 2.63 9.15
N GLU A 516 -16.47 1.65 9.32
CA GLU A 516 -16.32 0.64 10.36
C GLU A 516 -16.26 1.22 11.78
N TYR A 517 -16.89 2.39 11.98
CA TYR A 517 -16.91 3.13 13.23
C TYR A 517 -15.50 3.44 13.76
N TRP A 518 -14.51 3.58 12.86
CA TRP A 518 -13.13 3.83 13.27
C TRP A 518 -13.01 5.16 14.04
N THR A 519 -13.82 6.17 13.69
CA THR A 519 -13.82 7.45 14.40
C THR A 519 -14.28 7.34 15.85
N TYR A 520 -15.02 6.27 16.19
CA TYR A 520 -15.42 5.90 17.53
C TYR A 520 -14.44 4.89 18.16
N ASN A 521 -14.35 3.67 17.62
CA ASN A 521 -13.63 2.54 18.24
C ASN A 521 -12.13 2.80 18.37
N LEU A 522 -11.50 3.32 17.31
CA LEU A 522 -10.07 3.59 17.32
C LEU A 522 -9.76 4.73 18.31
N SER A 523 -10.49 5.83 18.18
CA SER A 523 -10.34 7.00 19.06
C SER A 523 -10.59 6.69 20.53
N ARG A 524 -11.54 5.81 20.85
CA ARG A 524 -11.84 5.38 22.21
C ARG A 524 -10.68 4.60 22.85
N ARG A 525 -9.96 3.80 22.07
CA ARG A 525 -8.83 2.99 22.57
C ARG A 525 -7.56 3.80 22.75
N ILE A 526 -7.21 4.65 21.77
CA ILE A 526 -5.87 5.29 21.73
C ILE A 526 -5.89 6.82 21.68
N GLY A 527 -7.07 7.44 21.74
CA GLY A 527 -7.27 8.88 21.58
C GLY A 527 -7.30 9.34 20.12
N PHE A 528 -7.97 10.47 19.88
CA PHE A 528 -8.21 11.00 18.53
C PHE A 528 -6.93 11.31 17.75
N ASP A 529 -5.96 11.99 18.37
CA ASP A 529 -4.72 12.39 17.70
C ASP A 529 -3.88 11.19 17.27
N LYS A 530 -3.86 10.14 18.11
CA LYS A 530 -3.13 8.91 17.82
C LYS A 530 -3.83 8.08 16.75
N ALA A 531 -5.15 7.95 16.84
CA ALA A 531 -5.99 7.31 15.82
C ALA A 531 -5.76 7.95 14.44
N ARG A 532 -5.76 9.29 14.41
CA ARG A 532 -5.43 10.06 13.21
C ARG A 532 -4.00 9.83 12.74
N GLN A 533 -3.02 9.83 13.64
CA GLN A 533 -1.62 9.59 13.30
C GLN A 533 -1.42 8.23 12.59
N ILE A 534 -1.96 7.14 13.15
CA ILE A 534 -1.70 5.78 12.62
C ILE A 534 -2.45 5.49 11.32
N THR A 535 -3.68 6.03 11.18
CA THR A 535 -4.48 5.90 9.95
C THR A 535 -3.87 6.69 8.79
N GLU A 536 -3.15 7.77 9.08
CA GLU A 536 -2.54 8.63 8.07
C GLU A 536 -1.10 8.26 7.71
N ALA A 537 -0.35 7.66 8.63
CA ALA A 537 1.03 7.25 8.42
C ALA A 537 1.16 6.11 7.39
N CYS A 538 0.13 5.26 7.29
CA CYS A 538 0.11 4.09 6.39
C CYS A 538 1.26 3.10 6.65
N GLU A 539 1.62 2.94 7.93
CA GLU A 539 2.68 2.03 8.37
C GLU A 539 2.05 0.78 8.99
N PRO A 540 2.63 -0.41 8.75
CA PRO A 540 2.22 -1.61 9.45
C PRO A 540 2.55 -1.48 10.95
N LEU A 541 1.72 -2.08 11.80
CA LEU A 541 1.86 -2.08 13.24
C LEU A 541 2.05 -3.51 13.74
N SER A 542 3.12 -3.76 14.48
CA SER A 542 3.31 -5.04 15.19
C SER A 542 2.31 -5.19 16.32
N ALA A 543 1.94 -6.43 16.68
CA ALA A 543 1.17 -6.72 17.89
C ALA A 543 1.76 -6.08 19.15
N GLN A 544 3.10 -6.12 19.32
CA GLN A 544 3.76 -5.52 20.48
C GLN A 544 3.49 -4.02 20.56
N LYS A 545 3.66 -3.31 19.44
CA LYS A 545 3.38 -1.88 19.40
C LYS A 545 1.90 -1.57 19.62
N ALA A 546 1.01 -2.44 19.15
CA ALA A 546 -0.43 -2.30 19.37
C ALA A 546 -0.80 -2.46 20.86
N GLU A 547 -0.17 -3.38 21.59
CA GLU A 547 -0.35 -3.54 23.04
C GLU A 547 0.23 -2.33 23.80
N GLU A 548 1.44 -1.88 23.43
CA GLU A 548 2.10 -0.71 24.05
C GLU A 548 1.27 0.58 23.99
N ILE A 549 0.53 0.78 22.91
CA ILE A 549 -0.33 1.96 22.73
C ILE A 549 -1.77 1.73 23.17
N HIS A 550 -2.08 0.56 23.77
CA HIS A 550 -3.42 0.13 24.18
C HIS A 550 -4.44 0.03 23.03
N LEU A 551 -3.98 -0.24 21.81
CA LEU A 551 -4.85 -0.56 20.68
C LEU A 551 -5.46 -1.96 20.82
N ILE A 552 -4.67 -2.92 21.31
CA ILE A 552 -5.14 -4.24 21.71
C ILE A 552 -4.92 -4.42 23.21
N ASP A 553 -5.66 -5.33 23.84
CA ASP A 553 -5.66 -5.49 25.29
C ASP A 553 -4.46 -6.29 25.80
N ARG A 554 -4.16 -7.43 25.15
CA ARG A 554 -2.98 -8.25 25.48
C ARG A 554 -2.46 -9.07 24.30
N ILE A 555 -1.14 -9.30 24.29
CA ILE A 555 -0.54 -10.45 23.60
C ILE A 555 -0.54 -11.65 24.55
N LEU A 556 -1.12 -12.76 24.11
CA LEU A 556 -1.25 -13.95 24.96
C LEU A 556 -0.20 -15.02 24.69
N CYS A 557 0.33 -15.10 23.47
CA CYS A 557 1.24 -16.16 23.05
C CYS A 557 2.17 -15.69 21.92
N GLN A 558 3.18 -16.50 21.60
CA GLN A 558 4.10 -16.18 20.51
C GLN A 558 3.50 -16.50 19.14
N SER A 559 2.86 -17.66 18.99
CA SER A 559 2.30 -18.16 17.73
C SER A 559 0.78 -18.34 17.81
N PRO A 560 0.06 -18.49 16.67
CA PRO A 560 -1.38 -18.72 16.66
C PRO A 560 -1.82 -20.06 17.29
N ASP A 561 -0.93 -21.05 17.45
CA ASP A 561 -1.29 -22.40 17.91
C ASP A 561 -1.88 -22.44 19.32
N GLU A 562 -1.43 -21.55 20.20
CA GLU A 562 -1.88 -21.51 21.59
C GLU A 562 -2.97 -20.47 21.85
N LEU A 563 -3.27 -19.60 20.87
CA LEU A 563 -4.06 -18.40 21.11
C LEU A 563 -5.47 -18.74 21.58
N LEU A 564 -6.19 -19.60 20.85
CA LEU A 564 -7.56 -19.94 21.19
C LEU A 564 -7.66 -20.65 22.53
N THR A 565 -6.68 -21.51 22.87
CA THR A 565 -6.60 -22.16 24.18
C THR A 565 -6.40 -21.15 25.30
N ARG A 566 -5.51 -20.16 25.13
CA ARG A 566 -5.30 -19.10 26.14
C ARG A 566 -6.50 -18.17 26.26
N VAL A 567 -7.16 -17.84 25.14
CA VAL A 567 -8.42 -17.09 25.14
C VAL A 567 -9.52 -17.88 25.86
N GLU A 568 -9.60 -19.19 25.66
CA GLU A 568 -10.54 -20.05 26.38
C GLU A 568 -10.32 -19.97 27.90
N MET A 569 -9.07 -20.05 28.37
CA MET A 569 -8.73 -19.91 29.79
C MET A 569 -9.14 -18.54 30.36
N ILE A 570 -8.88 -17.45 29.62
CA ILE A 570 -9.29 -16.10 30.04
C ILE A 570 -10.82 -15.99 30.05
N ALA A 571 -11.49 -16.46 29.00
CA ALA A 571 -12.94 -16.47 28.92
C ALA A 571 -13.54 -17.25 30.10
N GLN A 572 -12.97 -18.40 30.47
CA GLN A 572 -13.39 -19.15 31.66
C GLN A 572 -13.21 -18.34 32.95
N SER A 573 -12.12 -17.60 33.11
CA SER A 573 -11.89 -16.74 34.28
C SER A 573 -12.89 -15.57 34.38
N LEU A 574 -13.29 -14.99 33.24
CA LEU A 574 -14.27 -13.90 33.18
C LEU A 574 -15.68 -14.34 33.62
N LYS A 575 -15.98 -15.65 33.58
CA LYS A 575 -17.29 -16.20 33.94
C LYS A 575 -17.54 -16.30 35.45
N ILE A 576 -16.53 -16.10 36.30
CA ILE A 576 -16.73 -16.16 37.76
C ILE A 576 -17.84 -15.14 38.12
N ASN A 577 -18.99 -15.63 38.60
CA ASN A 577 -20.29 -14.95 38.51
C ASN A 577 -20.27 -13.48 39.01
N ALA A 578 -19.58 -13.21 40.12
CA ALA A 578 -19.47 -11.84 40.66
C ALA A 578 -18.79 -10.85 39.69
N THR A 579 -17.83 -11.32 38.88
CA THR A 579 -17.13 -10.53 37.86
C THR A 579 -17.97 -10.40 36.59
N TYR A 580 -18.59 -11.48 36.12
CA TYR A 580 -19.39 -11.47 34.89
C TYR A 580 -20.62 -10.57 34.98
N ASP A 581 -21.45 -10.73 36.02
CA ASP A 581 -22.70 -9.98 36.15
C ASP A 581 -22.44 -8.48 36.28
N THR A 582 -21.35 -8.10 36.96
CA THR A 582 -20.88 -6.72 37.06
C THR A 582 -20.46 -6.16 35.70
N LEU A 583 -19.69 -6.92 34.92
CA LEU A 583 -19.25 -6.50 33.57
C LEU A 583 -20.44 -6.31 32.62
N ILE A 584 -21.38 -7.25 32.61
CA ILE A 584 -22.59 -7.13 31.77
C ILE A 584 -23.46 -5.96 32.21
N LYS A 585 -23.66 -5.76 33.52
CA LYS A 585 -24.41 -4.61 34.04
C LYS A 585 -23.77 -3.30 33.57
N LYS A 586 -22.46 -3.15 33.76
CA LYS A 586 -21.70 -1.98 33.31
C LYS A 586 -21.81 -1.77 31.79
N LYS A 587 -21.66 -2.84 31.00
CA LYS A 587 -21.80 -2.80 29.54
C LYS A 587 -23.18 -2.29 29.12
N LYS A 588 -24.25 -2.76 29.76
CA LYS A 588 -25.62 -2.30 29.50
C LYS A 588 -25.83 -0.83 29.87
N GLU A 589 -25.24 -0.38 30.97
CA GLU A 589 -25.29 1.03 31.40
C GLU A 589 -24.54 1.95 30.42
N GLU A 590 -23.36 1.53 29.96
CA GLU A 590 -22.56 2.28 28.98
C GLU A 590 -23.22 2.31 27.59
N HIS A 591 -23.89 1.23 27.19
CA HIS A 591 -24.52 1.07 25.88
C HIS A 591 -25.99 1.53 25.90
N GLY A 592 -26.24 2.72 26.47
CA GLY A 592 -27.55 3.38 26.49
C GLY A 592 -27.88 4.18 25.21
N PRO A 593 -28.95 4.99 25.19
CA PRO A 593 -29.38 5.76 24.01
C PRO A 593 -28.28 6.66 23.41
N LEU A 594 -27.52 7.37 24.26
CA LEU A 594 -26.43 8.25 23.83
C LEU A 594 -25.33 7.50 23.07
N PHE A 595 -25.04 6.26 23.46
CA PHE A 595 -24.07 5.42 22.75
C PHE A 595 -24.53 5.16 21.31
N TYR A 596 -25.79 4.79 21.11
CA TYR A 596 -26.33 4.54 19.77
C TYR A 596 -26.43 5.83 18.93
N GLU A 597 -26.77 6.97 19.54
CA GLU A 597 -26.74 8.27 18.86
C GLU A 597 -25.34 8.63 18.37
N GLN A 598 -24.32 8.41 19.20
CA GLN A 598 -22.92 8.63 18.83
C GLN A 598 -22.48 7.72 17.68
N LEU A 599 -22.83 6.42 17.74
CA LEU A 599 -22.52 5.49 16.66
C LEU A 599 -23.23 5.89 15.36
N ALA A 600 -24.51 6.28 15.42
CA ALA A 600 -25.25 6.74 14.25
C ALA A 600 -24.59 7.99 13.62
N ALA A 601 -24.18 8.96 14.43
CA ALA A 601 -23.48 10.15 13.97
C ALA A 601 -22.12 9.82 13.32
N CYS A 602 -21.35 8.91 13.92
CA CYS A 602 -20.08 8.44 13.37
C CYS A 602 -20.30 7.75 12.02
N ARG A 603 -21.22 6.78 11.94
CA ARG A 603 -21.55 6.08 10.70
C ARG A 603 -22.00 7.03 9.60
N SER A 604 -22.88 7.99 9.92
CA SER A 604 -23.35 8.97 8.94
C SER A 604 -22.20 9.82 8.37
N THR A 605 -21.33 10.33 9.24
CA THR A 605 -20.18 11.16 8.86
C THR A 605 -19.15 10.38 8.04
N GLU A 606 -18.83 9.14 8.46
CA GLU A 606 -17.91 8.27 7.76
C GLU A 606 -18.45 7.86 6.38
N LEU A 607 -19.71 7.44 6.30
CA LEU A 607 -20.33 7.02 5.05
C LEU A 607 -20.49 8.17 4.05
N ALA A 608 -20.73 9.40 4.50
CA ALA A 608 -20.74 10.57 3.62
C ALA A 608 -19.39 10.72 2.88
N LYS A 609 -18.28 10.63 3.61
CA LYS A 609 -16.92 10.69 3.03
C LYS A 609 -16.60 9.48 2.16
N MET A 610 -17.01 8.27 2.58
CA MET A 610 -16.83 7.06 1.77
C MET A 610 -17.60 7.15 0.45
N SER A 611 -18.82 7.71 0.46
CA SER A 611 -19.62 7.94 -0.75
C SER A 611 -18.89 8.87 -1.74
N GLU A 612 -18.24 9.93 -1.25
CA GLU A 612 -17.39 10.79 -2.10
C GLU A 612 -16.19 10.02 -2.65
N ASN A 613 -15.51 9.21 -1.83
CA ASN A 613 -14.37 8.41 -2.27
C ASN A 613 -14.75 7.38 -3.34
N PHE A 614 -15.90 6.72 -3.21
CA PHE A 614 -16.35 5.73 -4.17
C PHE A 614 -16.65 6.31 -5.56
N ARG A 615 -17.00 7.59 -5.65
CA ARG A 615 -17.17 8.30 -6.93
C ARG A 615 -15.85 8.84 -7.49
N ASN A 616 -14.80 8.91 -6.67
CA ASN A 616 -13.52 9.46 -7.06
C ASN A 616 -12.71 8.46 -7.92
N SER A 617 -12.10 8.95 -9.00
CA SER A 617 -11.28 8.13 -9.89
C SER A 617 -10.03 7.53 -9.21
N SER A 618 -9.50 8.19 -8.17
CA SER A 618 -8.35 7.70 -7.41
C SER A 618 -8.61 6.35 -6.73
N TYR A 619 -9.76 6.18 -6.08
CA TYR A 619 -10.18 4.90 -5.50
C TYR A 619 -10.35 3.83 -6.59
N SER A 620 -11.04 4.15 -7.68
CA SER A 620 -11.24 3.22 -8.80
C SER A 620 -9.91 2.75 -9.41
N LEU A 621 -8.94 3.65 -9.58
CA LEU A 621 -7.60 3.33 -10.06
C LEU A 621 -6.81 2.49 -9.06
N ALA A 622 -6.86 2.82 -7.77
CA ALA A 622 -6.18 2.08 -6.71
C ALA A 622 -6.74 0.66 -6.58
N ARG A 623 -8.07 0.51 -6.58
CA ARG A 623 -8.78 -0.77 -6.56
C ARG A 623 -8.42 -1.62 -7.77
N ARG A 624 -8.51 -1.06 -8.98
CA ARG A 624 -8.11 -1.75 -10.21
C ARG A 624 -6.66 -2.21 -10.16
N SER A 625 -5.75 -1.34 -9.71
CA SER A 625 -4.33 -1.67 -9.59
C SER A 625 -4.08 -2.80 -8.59
N PHE A 626 -4.79 -2.80 -7.46
CA PHE A 626 -4.74 -3.85 -6.46
C PHE A 626 -5.27 -5.19 -7.00
N VAL A 627 -6.48 -5.20 -7.57
CA VAL A 627 -7.18 -6.41 -8.05
C VAL A 627 -6.44 -7.06 -9.22
N HIS A 628 -5.98 -6.26 -10.19
CA HIS A 628 -5.21 -6.76 -11.33
C HIS A 628 -3.72 -6.92 -11.03
N LYS A 629 -3.27 -6.67 -9.79
CA LYS A 629 -1.87 -6.74 -9.36
C LYS A 629 -0.94 -5.96 -10.28
N ILE A 630 -1.36 -4.76 -10.69
CA ILE A 630 -0.57 -3.87 -11.53
C ILE A 630 0.65 -3.44 -10.70
N PRO A 631 1.88 -3.78 -11.12
CA PRO A 631 3.07 -3.37 -10.39
C PRO A 631 3.14 -1.85 -10.31
N PRO A 632 3.52 -1.29 -9.16
CA PRO A 632 3.67 0.16 -9.07
C PRO A 632 4.80 0.60 -10.00
N VAL A 633 4.69 1.80 -10.56
CA VAL A 633 5.72 2.37 -11.46
C VAL A 633 6.90 2.92 -10.66
N ILE A 634 6.66 3.26 -9.39
CA ILE A 634 7.65 3.76 -8.43
C ILE A 634 7.38 3.14 -7.06
N THR A 635 8.39 3.07 -6.19
CA THR A 635 8.16 2.73 -4.78
C THR A 635 7.20 3.75 -4.16
N PRO A 636 6.06 3.31 -3.59
CA PRO A 636 5.09 4.20 -2.94
C PRO A 636 5.73 5.12 -1.89
N TRP A 637 5.21 6.34 -1.78
CA TRP A 637 5.79 7.39 -0.91
C TRP A 637 5.89 6.97 0.56
N HIS A 638 4.87 6.26 1.08
CA HIS A 638 4.83 5.83 2.47
C HIS A 638 5.94 4.82 2.78
N LEU A 639 6.29 3.98 1.80
CA LEU A 639 7.42 3.05 1.92
C LEU A 639 8.76 3.76 1.78
N LYS A 640 8.88 4.72 0.84
CA LYS A 640 10.12 5.49 0.66
C LYS A 640 10.51 6.26 1.92
N LYS A 641 9.56 6.64 2.77
CA LYS A 641 9.84 7.34 4.03
C LYS A 641 10.48 6.46 5.10
N LEU A 642 10.22 5.15 5.09
CA LEU A 642 10.63 4.24 6.15
C LEU A 642 12.15 4.19 6.25
N GLY A 643 12.66 4.44 7.46
CA GLY A 643 14.08 4.40 7.76
C GLY A 643 14.94 5.40 6.99
N ARG A 644 14.38 6.45 6.35
CA ARG A 644 15.18 7.52 5.73
C ARG A 644 15.36 8.71 6.68
N GLU A 645 16.56 9.30 6.64
CA GLU A 645 16.90 10.53 7.38
C GLU A 645 16.99 11.77 6.48
N THR A 646 16.98 11.56 5.16
CA THR A 646 17.03 12.61 4.16
C THR A 646 15.70 12.70 3.41
N ALA A 647 15.45 13.86 2.83
CA ALA A 647 14.28 14.15 2.03
C ALA A 647 14.12 13.14 0.89
N ILE A 648 12.87 12.81 0.59
CA ILE A 648 12.55 11.94 -0.54
C ILE A 648 12.53 12.80 -1.83
N PRO A 649 13.23 12.38 -2.89
CA PRO A 649 13.14 13.08 -4.18
C PRO A 649 11.76 12.86 -4.82
N ILE A 650 11.05 13.95 -5.12
CA ILE A 650 9.79 13.96 -5.89
C ILE A 650 10.14 13.77 -7.37
N ASN A 651 10.23 12.52 -7.82
CA ASN A 651 10.59 12.18 -9.19
C ASN A 651 9.41 12.39 -10.16
N GLY A 652 9.22 13.62 -10.60
CA GLY A 652 8.15 13.98 -11.53
C GLY A 652 8.29 13.36 -12.92
N LYS A 653 9.49 12.92 -13.34
CA LYS A 653 9.67 12.15 -14.58
C LYS A 653 8.95 10.80 -14.52
N GLU A 654 9.07 10.09 -13.40
CA GLU A 654 8.41 8.80 -13.22
C GLU A 654 6.89 8.96 -13.09
N ILE A 655 6.44 9.97 -12.35
CA ILE A 655 5.01 10.27 -12.17
C ILE A 655 4.39 10.71 -13.50
N ALA A 656 5.07 11.54 -14.29
CA ALA A 656 4.63 11.91 -15.63
C ALA A 656 4.41 10.68 -16.52
N LYS A 657 5.32 9.69 -16.47
CA LYS A 657 5.15 8.44 -17.22
C LYS A 657 3.93 7.62 -16.76
N HIS A 658 3.64 7.62 -15.46
CA HIS A 658 2.43 6.99 -14.93
C HIS A 658 1.16 7.67 -15.47
N VAL A 659 1.09 9.00 -15.39
CA VAL A 659 -0.06 9.76 -15.90
C VAL A 659 -0.21 9.61 -17.43
N GLN A 660 0.88 9.59 -18.19
CA GLN A 660 0.86 9.29 -19.64
C GLN A 660 0.19 7.94 -19.94
N THR A 661 0.51 6.91 -19.16
CA THR A 661 -0.09 5.58 -19.31
C THR A 661 -1.60 5.64 -19.05
N ASN A 662 -2.02 6.35 -18.01
CA ASN A 662 -3.43 6.53 -17.66
C ASN A 662 -4.20 7.28 -18.75
N ILE A 663 -3.65 8.38 -19.27
CA ILE A 663 -4.22 9.14 -20.39
C ILE A 663 -4.46 8.22 -21.60
N GLY A 664 -3.46 7.42 -21.99
CA GLY A 664 -3.59 6.51 -23.13
C GLY A 664 -4.64 5.41 -22.93
N LEU A 665 -4.81 4.91 -21.71
CA LEU A 665 -5.88 3.95 -21.36
C LEU A 665 -7.26 4.62 -21.37
N GLU A 666 -7.36 5.83 -20.84
CA GLU A 666 -8.60 6.58 -20.76
C GLU A 666 -9.12 6.97 -22.15
N ILE A 667 -8.24 7.40 -23.06
CA ILE A 667 -8.59 7.67 -24.47
C ILE A 667 -9.22 6.43 -25.11
N LYS A 668 -8.59 5.26 -24.96
CA LYS A 668 -9.13 4.00 -25.52
C LYS A 668 -10.50 3.67 -24.94
N SER A 669 -10.67 3.83 -23.62
CA SER A 669 -11.96 3.57 -22.95
C SER A 669 -13.06 4.53 -23.42
N LEU A 670 -12.74 5.82 -23.56
CA LEU A 670 -13.67 6.83 -24.08
C LEU A 670 -14.09 6.52 -25.52
N GLN A 671 -13.14 6.10 -26.35
CA GLN A 671 -13.39 5.69 -27.72
C GLN A 671 -14.35 4.50 -27.80
N THR A 672 -14.17 3.47 -26.96
CA THR A 672 -15.12 2.35 -26.86
C THR A 672 -16.52 2.81 -26.47
N ARG A 673 -16.64 3.64 -25.43
CA ARG A 673 -17.95 4.17 -24.99
C ARG A 673 -18.63 5.03 -26.04
N ALA A 674 -17.87 5.84 -26.77
CA ALA A 674 -18.39 6.65 -27.87
C ALA A 674 -18.98 5.75 -28.98
N ILE A 675 -18.29 4.66 -29.33
CA ILE A 675 -18.77 3.67 -30.31
C ILE A 675 -20.07 3.01 -29.82
N GLU A 676 -20.12 2.57 -28.55
CA GLU A 676 -21.32 1.96 -27.95
C GLU A 676 -22.52 2.92 -27.93
N ALA A 677 -22.27 4.22 -27.77
CA ALA A 677 -23.31 5.25 -27.85
C ALA A 677 -23.78 5.52 -29.30
N GLY A 678 -23.04 5.07 -30.31
CA GLY A 678 -23.30 5.36 -31.73
C GLY A 678 -22.72 6.69 -32.20
N LEU A 679 -21.65 7.17 -31.58
CA LEU A 679 -20.92 8.38 -31.97
C LEU A 679 -19.75 8.05 -32.91
N THR A 680 -19.38 9.01 -33.76
CA THR A 680 -18.21 8.90 -34.62
C THR A 680 -16.94 8.88 -33.79
N LEU A 681 -16.11 7.85 -34.03
CA LEU A 681 -14.81 7.72 -33.39
C LEU A 681 -13.91 8.91 -33.75
N ARG A 682 -13.47 9.67 -32.74
CA ARG A 682 -12.48 10.74 -32.90
C ARG A 682 -11.50 10.78 -31.73
N SER A 683 -10.26 11.16 -32.02
CA SER A 683 -9.23 11.41 -31.01
C SER A 683 -9.32 12.85 -30.44
N PRO A 684 -8.80 13.10 -29.22
CA PRO A 684 -8.66 14.46 -28.70
C PRO A 684 -7.69 15.29 -29.54
N GLY A 685 -8.03 16.55 -29.83
CA GLY A 685 -7.20 17.44 -30.65
C GLY A 685 -6.49 18.56 -29.88
N LEU A 686 -5.18 18.72 -30.11
CA LEU A 686 -4.35 19.79 -29.55
C LEU A 686 -3.72 20.64 -30.68
N ALA A 687 -4.02 21.93 -30.69
CA ALA A 687 -3.43 22.92 -31.58
C ALA A 687 -2.36 23.74 -30.84
N CYS A 688 -1.20 23.96 -31.47
CA CYS A 688 -0.09 24.70 -30.89
C CYS A 688 0.41 25.79 -31.85
N LEU A 689 0.48 27.03 -31.35
CA LEU A 689 1.06 28.17 -32.05
C LEU A 689 2.44 28.51 -31.47
N LEU A 690 3.45 28.57 -32.34
CA LEU A 690 4.80 29.03 -32.02
C LEU A 690 5.07 30.32 -32.80
N VAL A 691 5.40 31.40 -32.08
CA VAL A 691 5.74 32.70 -32.67
C VAL A 691 7.22 32.99 -32.44
N GLY A 692 7.93 33.30 -33.52
CA GLY A 692 9.34 33.63 -33.53
C GLY A 692 10.29 32.42 -33.61
N SER A 693 11.58 32.68 -33.42
CA SER A 693 12.67 31.75 -33.76
C SER A 693 13.48 31.20 -32.57
N ARG A 694 12.95 31.36 -31.34
CA ARG A 694 13.60 30.90 -30.11
C ARG A 694 13.82 29.38 -30.08
N ARG A 695 15.11 28.97 -29.99
CA ARG A 695 15.54 27.56 -30.06
C ARG A 695 14.98 26.70 -28.92
N ASP A 696 14.90 27.26 -27.70
CA ASP A 696 14.34 26.59 -26.52
C ASP A 696 12.83 26.34 -26.67
N SER A 697 12.07 27.33 -27.13
CA SER A 697 10.64 27.20 -27.42
C SER A 697 10.36 26.15 -28.50
N LEU A 698 11.14 26.13 -29.58
CA LEU A 698 10.99 25.14 -30.66
C LEU A 698 11.21 23.69 -30.16
N LEU A 699 12.25 23.46 -29.36
CA LEU A 699 12.51 22.15 -28.77
C LEU A 699 11.40 21.72 -27.82
N TYR A 700 10.84 22.65 -27.06
CA TYR A 700 9.76 22.37 -26.12
C TYR A 700 8.45 22.00 -26.82
N VAL A 701 8.06 22.75 -27.85
CA VAL A 701 6.87 22.46 -28.69
C VAL A 701 7.02 21.11 -29.39
N ARG A 702 8.17 20.82 -29.99
CA ARG A 702 8.43 19.52 -30.62
C ARG A 702 8.26 18.35 -29.64
N LYS A 703 8.78 18.48 -28.41
CA LYS A 703 8.61 17.45 -27.38
C LYS A 703 7.16 17.24 -26.97
N LYS A 704 6.38 18.33 -26.80
CA LYS A 704 4.95 18.26 -26.50
C LYS A 704 4.19 17.51 -27.59
N ASN A 705 4.43 17.85 -28.86
CA ASN A 705 3.73 17.26 -29.99
C ASN A 705 4.06 15.77 -30.15
N ILE A 706 5.34 15.39 -30.06
CA ILE A 706 5.74 13.98 -30.12
C ILE A 706 5.03 13.18 -29.02
N LEU A 707 4.99 13.70 -27.79
CA LEU A 707 4.31 13.02 -26.70
C LEU A 707 2.79 12.91 -26.94
N ALA A 708 2.15 14.00 -27.37
CA ALA A 708 0.73 14.02 -27.66
C ALA A 708 0.35 13.01 -28.75
N SER A 709 1.07 13.00 -29.88
CA SER A 709 0.85 12.03 -30.95
C SER A 709 1.04 10.59 -30.48
N ASN A 710 2.07 10.31 -29.68
CA ASN A 710 2.33 8.98 -29.12
C ASN A 710 1.20 8.48 -28.18
N LEU A 711 0.47 9.39 -27.54
CA LEU A 711 -0.68 9.07 -26.69
C LEU A 711 -2.01 9.00 -27.44
N GLY A 712 -2.00 9.26 -28.76
CA GLY A 712 -3.18 9.16 -29.61
C GLY A 712 -3.95 10.47 -29.80
N PHE A 713 -3.34 11.63 -29.48
CA PHE A 713 -3.92 12.94 -29.77
C PHE A 713 -3.70 13.32 -31.25
N LEU A 714 -4.67 14.02 -31.83
CA LEU A 714 -4.48 14.76 -33.07
C LEU A 714 -3.74 16.05 -32.74
N THR A 715 -2.66 16.35 -33.45
CA THR A 715 -1.83 17.52 -33.17
C THR A 715 -1.71 18.42 -34.38
N GLN A 716 -1.94 19.72 -34.21
CA GLN A 716 -1.67 20.74 -35.21
C GLN A 716 -0.63 21.72 -34.68
N VAL A 717 0.35 22.08 -35.49
CA VAL A 717 1.44 22.98 -35.10
C VAL A 717 1.61 24.02 -36.18
N ILE A 718 1.52 25.30 -35.81
CA ILE A 718 1.77 26.41 -36.71
C ILE A 718 2.94 27.23 -36.15
N GLU A 719 3.97 27.38 -36.97
CA GLU A 719 5.13 28.22 -36.70
C GLU A 719 5.02 29.50 -37.53
N ILE A 720 4.93 30.64 -36.86
CA ILE A 720 4.99 31.96 -37.49
C ILE A 720 6.39 32.52 -37.22
N LYS A 721 7.19 32.63 -38.27
CA LYS A 721 8.56 33.17 -38.16
C LYS A 721 8.55 34.70 -38.18
N ASP A 722 9.51 35.31 -37.48
CA ASP A 722 9.62 36.77 -37.34
C ASP A 722 9.72 37.51 -38.70
N ASN A 723 10.14 36.81 -39.76
CA ASN A 723 10.31 37.37 -41.11
C ASN A 723 9.08 37.21 -42.03
N GLN A 724 7.99 36.62 -41.56
CA GLN A 724 6.79 36.35 -42.37
C GLN A 724 5.77 37.50 -42.40
N THR A 725 5.97 38.55 -41.59
CA THR A 725 5.05 39.69 -41.48
C THR A 725 5.79 41.01 -41.64
N LYS A 726 5.16 42.03 -42.23
CA LYS A 726 5.79 43.34 -42.51
C LYS A 726 5.73 44.28 -41.30
N SER A 727 4.80 44.07 -40.37
CA SER A 727 4.66 44.83 -39.12
C SER A 727 4.24 43.95 -37.94
N MET A 728 4.33 44.51 -36.72
CA MET A 728 3.90 43.84 -35.49
C MET A 728 2.36 43.71 -35.40
N ASP A 729 1.63 44.70 -35.92
CA ASP A 729 0.16 44.67 -35.99
C ASP A 729 -0.34 43.57 -36.95
N GLU A 730 0.36 43.38 -38.07
CA GLU A 730 0.09 42.26 -38.99
C GLU A 730 0.32 40.92 -38.30
N LEU A 731 1.39 40.78 -37.52
CA LEU A 731 1.68 39.57 -36.77
C LEU A 731 0.58 39.25 -35.74
N GLU A 732 0.14 40.25 -34.99
CA GLU A 732 -0.97 40.09 -34.04
C GLU A 732 -2.27 39.67 -34.76
N ALA A 733 -2.59 40.30 -35.89
CA ALA A 733 -3.78 39.97 -36.68
C ALA A 733 -3.75 38.54 -37.23
N VAL A 734 -2.57 38.06 -37.69
CA VAL A 734 -2.39 36.67 -38.14
C VAL A 734 -2.58 35.69 -36.98
N ILE A 735 -2.01 35.97 -35.81
CA ILE A 735 -2.18 35.17 -34.60
C ILE A 735 -3.66 35.06 -34.22
N LEU A 736 -4.37 36.19 -34.14
CA LEU A 736 -5.78 36.22 -33.76
C LEU A 736 -6.68 35.50 -34.76
N ARG A 737 -6.39 35.63 -36.07
CA ARG A 737 -7.12 34.88 -37.11
C ARG A 737 -6.96 33.38 -36.94
N GLN A 738 -5.73 32.91 -36.65
CA GLN A 738 -5.47 31.49 -36.46
C GLN A 738 -6.17 30.93 -35.20
N ILE A 739 -6.12 31.68 -34.09
CA ILE A 739 -6.84 31.33 -32.87
C ILE A 739 -8.34 31.23 -33.14
N ASN A 740 -8.92 32.19 -33.87
CA ASN A 740 -10.34 32.16 -34.21
C ASN A 740 -10.71 30.95 -35.10
N GLN A 741 -9.83 30.55 -36.02
CA GLN A 741 -10.05 29.33 -36.81
C GLN A 741 -10.13 28.09 -35.90
N TRP A 742 -9.19 27.94 -34.96
CA TRP A 742 -9.17 26.81 -34.03
C TRP A 742 -10.31 26.83 -33.00
N ASN A 743 -10.75 28.01 -32.58
CA ASN A 743 -11.92 28.15 -31.71
C ASN A 743 -13.17 27.56 -32.38
N ASN A 744 -13.31 27.71 -33.69
CA ASN A 744 -14.45 27.20 -34.45
C ASN A 744 -14.27 25.77 -34.99
N ASP A 745 -13.08 25.18 -34.87
CA ASP A 745 -12.81 23.83 -35.37
C ASP A 745 -13.30 22.73 -34.40
N PRO A 746 -14.24 21.86 -34.78
CA PRO A 746 -14.73 20.77 -33.94
C PRO A 746 -13.71 19.62 -33.77
N LEU A 747 -12.56 19.63 -34.45
CA LEU A 747 -11.48 18.68 -34.24
C LEU A 747 -10.43 19.17 -33.24
N VAL A 748 -10.47 20.45 -32.84
CA VAL A 748 -9.58 21.02 -31.83
C VAL A 748 -10.29 21.09 -30.49
N ASP A 749 -9.77 20.37 -29.49
CA ASP A 749 -10.26 20.40 -28.11
C ASP A 749 -9.41 21.32 -27.21
N GLY A 750 -8.16 21.60 -27.61
CA GLY A 750 -7.24 22.46 -26.86
C GLY A 750 -6.35 23.32 -27.75
N ILE A 751 -6.11 24.56 -27.34
CA ILE A 751 -5.24 25.53 -28.01
C ILE A 751 -4.13 25.94 -27.03
N LEU A 752 -2.89 25.94 -27.51
CA LEU A 752 -1.71 26.38 -26.78
C LEU A 752 -0.97 27.46 -27.59
N VAL A 753 -0.77 28.64 -27.01
CA VAL A 753 0.16 29.65 -27.54
C VAL A 753 1.48 29.57 -26.77
N GLN A 754 2.56 29.16 -27.43
CA GLN A 754 3.85 28.96 -26.78
C GLN A 754 4.50 30.30 -26.40
N LEU A 755 4.77 30.46 -25.10
CA LEU A 755 5.44 31.62 -24.54
C LEU A 755 6.97 31.45 -24.45
N PRO A 756 7.75 32.55 -24.40
CA PRO A 756 7.30 33.95 -24.46
C PRO A 756 7.01 34.42 -25.89
N LEU A 757 6.02 35.32 -26.02
CA LEU A 757 5.78 36.08 -27.24
C LEU A 757 6.79 37.24 -27.35
N PRO A 758 7.01 37.80 -28.57
CA PRO A 758 7.68 39.09 -28.75
C PRO A 758 7.13 40.14 -27.78
N GLN A 759 8.02 40.92 -27.15
CA GLN A 759 7.66 41.86 -26.08
C GLN A 759 6.69 42.96 -26.52
N GLN A 760 6.65 43.26 -27.82
CA GLN A 760 5.81 44.30 -28.41
C GLN A 760 4.34 43.87 -28.57
N LEU A 761 4.04 42.56 -28.52
CA LEU A 761 2.67 42.06 -28.67
C LEU A 761 1.89 42.18 -27.37
N ASP A 762 0.59 42.52 -27.46
CA ASP A 762 -0.30 42.42 -26.31
C ASP A 762 -0.61 40.95 -26.00
N ARG A 763 0.23 40.37 -25.13
CA ARG A 763 0.08 39.01 -24.64
C ARG A 763 -1.31 38.75 -24.04
N ARG A 764 -1.93 39.72 -23.36
CA ARG A 764 -3.24 39.51 -22.72
C ARG A 764 -4.31 39.35 -23.80
N ARG A 765 -4.32 40.25 -24.78
CA ARG A 765 -5.28 40.21 -25.89
C ARG A 765 -5.19 38.90 -26.69
N ILE A 766 -3.98 38.40 -26.94
CA ILE A 766 -3.77 37.13 -27.65
C ILE A 766 -4.29 35.94 -26.84
N LEU A 767 -3.98 35.87 -25.55
CA LEU A 767 -4.40 34.74 -24.70
C LEU A 767 -5.92 34.78 -24.41
N ASP A 768 -6.49 35.96 -24.21
CA ASP A 768 -7.93 36.15 -23.98
C ASP A 768 -8.77 35.93 -25.26
N ALA A 769 -8.14 35.75 -26.43
CA ALA A 769 -8.84 35.39 -27.68
C ALA A 769 -9.16 33.89 -27.79
N ILE A 770 -8.57 33.04 -26.93
CA ILE A 770 -8.82 31.59 -26.92
C ILE A 770 -10.13 31.33 -26.16
N CYS A 771 -11.06 30.53 -26.72
CA CYS A 771 -12.28 30.16 -26.00
C CYS A 771 -11.95 29.42 -24.70
N LEU A 772 -12.72 29.68 -23.62
CA LEU A 772 -12.46 29.10 -22.29
C LEU A 772 -12.40 27.57 -22.33
N GLU A 773 -13.29 26.95 -23.10
CA GLU A 773 -13.41 25.50 -23.27
C GLU A 773 -12.19 24.87 -23.97
N LYS A 774 -11.37 25.68 -24.65
CA LYS A 774 -10.19 25.26 -25.41
C LYS A 774 -8.88 25.83 -24.85
N ASP A 775 -8.91 26.71 -23.86
CA ASP A 775 -7.71 27.24 -23.21
C ASP A 775 -7.13 26.23 -22.21
N VAL A 776 -6.51 25.19 -22.76
CA VAL A 776 -5.91 24.07 -22.00
C VAL A 776 -4.59 24.44 -21.31
N ASP A 777 -4.00 25.61 -21.62
CA ASP A 777 -2.84 26.14 -20.89
C ASP A 777 -3.27 27.03 -19.70
N GLY A 778 -4.55 27.35 -19.63
CA GLY A 778 -5.24 28.05 -18.55
C GLY A 778 -4.72 29.43 -18.24
N LEU A 779 -4.47 30.22 -19.29
CA LEU A 779 -3.89 31.55 -19.19
C LEU A 779 -4.88 32.68 -19.50
N HIS A 780 -6.09 32.35 -19.95
CA HIS A 780 -7.19 33.29 -20.14
C HIS A 780 -7.51 33.98 -18.81
N SER A 781 -7.73 35.30 -18.84
CA SER A 781 -7.91 36.11 -17.63
C SER A 781 -9.08 35.66 -16.77
N LEU A 782 -10.18 35.18 -17.38
CA LEU A 782 -11.32 34.60 -16.66
C LEU A 782 -11.00 33.29 -15.93
N GLN A 783 -10.10 32.44 -16.45
CA GLN A 783 -9.71 31.22 -15.73
C GLN A 783 -8.94 31.53 -14.45
N LEU A 784 -8.09 32.57 -14.49
CA LEU A 784 -7.42 33.06 -13.28
C LEU A 784 -8.44 33.65 -12.28
N ALA A 785 -9.50 34.29 -12.77
CA ALA A 785 -10.57 34.83 -11.93
C ALA A 785 -11.41 33.73 -11.28
N ASP A 786 -11.66 32.61 -11.97
CA ASP A 786 -12.36 31.45 -11.41
C ASP A 786 -11.64 30.90 -10.17
N LEU A 787 -10.30 30.90 -10.16
CA LEU A 787 -9.51 30.48 -9.00
C LEU A 787 -9.72 31.37 -7.77
N CYS A 788 -10.00 32.66 -7.96
CA CYS A 788 -10.29 33.58 -6.86
C CYS A 788 -11.67 33.32 -6.22
N SER A 789 -12.62 32.79 -6.99
CA SER A 789 -13.99 32.51 -6.53
C SER A 789 -14.10 31.28 -5.60
N CYS A 790 -12.96 30.74 -5.13
CA CYS A 790 -12.87 29.62 -4.18
C CYS A 790 -13.60 28.34 -4.62
N ALA A 791 -13.79 28.13 -5.92
CA ALA A 791 -14.31 26.87 -6.45
C ALA A 791 -13.18 25.82 -6.39
N THR A 792 -13.21 24.96 -5.36
CA THR A 792 -12.26 23.84 -5.15
C THR A 792 -12.39 22.73 -6.20
N SER A 793 -13.42 22.83 -7.02
CA SER A 793 -13.63 22.08 -8.26
C SER A 793 -13.96 23.13 -9.32
N PRO A 794 -13.56 22.95 -10.60
CA PRO A 794 -14.04 23.79 -11.68
C PRO A 794 -15.54 24.06 -11.50
N SER A 795 -15.93 25.32 -11.31
CA SER A 795 -17.34 25.74 -11.22
C SER A 795 -18.12 25.39 -12.49
N SER A 796 -17.36 25.15 -13.56
CA SER A 796 -17.80 24.67 -14.86
C SER A 796 -16.86 23.55 -15.34
N PRO A 797 -17.33 22.54 -16.08
CA PRO A 797 -16.49 21.55 -16.78
C PRO A 797 -15.50 22.14 -17.82
N THR A 798 -15.38 23.47 -17.88
CA THR A 798 -14.60 24.24 -18.85
C THR A 798 -13.58 25.19 -18.20
N SER A 799 -13.37 25.10 -16.88
CA SER A 799 -12.34 25.87 -16.17
C SER A 799 -11.05 25.05 -16.04
N PHE A 800 -9.96 25.55 -16.61
CA PHE A 800 -8.64 24.90 -16.55
C PHE A 800 -7.68 25.67 -15.64
N ILE A 801 -6.63 24.97 -15.21
CA ILE A 801 -5.51 25.57 -14.50
C ILE A 801 -4.22 25.30 -15.26
N PRO A 802 -3.21 26.18 -15.19
CA PRO A 802 -1.98 26.00 -15.95
C PRO A 802 -1.33 24.65 -15.69
N GLY A 803 -0.80 24.01 -16.73
CA GLY A 803 -0.24 22.65 -16.64
C GLY A 803 0.86 22.52 -15.59
N ALA A 804 1.65 23.57 -15.35
CA ALA A 804 2.65 23.58 -14.28
C ALA A 804 2.02 23.60 -12.88
N VAL A 805 0.96 24.39 -12.69
CA VAL A 805 0.19 24.46 -11.44
C VAL A 805 -0.47 23.11 -11.17
N ARG A 806 -1.20 22.58 -12.16
CA ARG A 806 -1.82 21.25 -12.08
C ARG A 806 -0.79 20.16 -11.81
N GLY A 807 0.38 20.26 -12.45
CA GLY A 807 1.51 19.36 -12.22
C GLY A 807 2.00 19.39 -10.78
N ILE A 808 2.18 20.58 -10.19
CA ILE A 808 2.60 20.72 -8.80
C ILE A 808 1.53 20.19 -7.84
N LEU A 809 0.25 20.54 -8.05
CA LEU A 809 -0.86 20.03 -7.24
C LEU A 809 -0.94 18.50 -7.32
N HIS A 810 -0.78 17.92 -8.51
CA HIS A 810 -0.76 16.47 -8.69
C HIS A 810 0.45 15.81 -8.01
N LEU A 811 1.62 16.45 -8.00
CA LEU A 811 2.77 15.95 -7.24
C LEU A 811 2.49 15.96 -5.73
N LEU A 812 1.89 17.04 -5.21
CA LEU A 812 1.50 17.13 -3.80
C LEU A 812 0.45 16.08 -3.45
N GLU A 813 -0.54 15.87 -4.31
CA GLU A 813 -1.56 14.83 -4.19
C GLU A 813 -0.95 13.42 -4.23
N PHE A 814 -0.06 13.15 -5.19
CA PHE A 814 0.59 11.85 -5.36
C PHE A 814 1.42 11.46 -4.12
N TYR A 815 2.09 12.43 -3.50
CA TYR A 815 2.82 12.27 -2.23
C TYR A 815 1.93 12.48 -1.00
N ASP A 816 0.63 12.66 -1.22
CA ASP A 816 -0.40 12.69 -0.19
C ASP A 816 -0.16 13.78 0.87
N ILE A 817 0.27 14.95 0.38
CA ILE A 817 0.57 16.13 1.19
C ILE A 817 -0.73 16.83 1.53
N LYS A 818 -1.03 16.87 2.82
CA LYS A 818 -2.17 17.61 3.35
C LYS A 818 -1.96 19.10 3.19
N LEU A 819 -2.88 19.74 2.49
CA LEU A 819 -2.86 21.17 2.20
C LEU A 819 -3.59 22.02 3.26
N PRO A 820 -4.80 21.65 3.74
CA PRO A 820 -5.54 22.51 4.66
C PRO A 820 -4.76 22.85 5.93
N GLY A 821 -4.69 24.15 6.25
CA GLY A 821 -4.00 24.71 7.41
C GLY A 821 -2.48 24.83 7.27
N LYS A 822 -1.87 24.40 6.16
CA LYS A 822 -0.41 24.54 5.95
C LYS A 822 -0.02 25.96 5.58
N VAL A 823 1.14 26.38 6.05
CA VAL A 823 1.78 27.64 5.64
C VAL A 823 2.60 27.39 4.38
N VAL A 824 2.26 28.07 3.29
CA VAL A 824 2.95 27.98 1.99
C VAL A 824 3.65 29.29 1.69
N CYS A 825 4.92 29.23 1.30
CA CYS A 825 5.64 30.36 0.73
C CYS A 825 5.89 30.12 -0.75
N VAL A 826 5.32 30.97 -1.60
CA VAL A 826 5.54 30.95 -3.06
C VAL A 826 6.52 32.06 -3.42
N VAL A 827 7.73 31.70 -3.81
CA VAL A 827 8.77 32.62 -4.29
C VAL A 827 8.67 32.67 -5.81
N GLY A 828 8.08 33.75 -6.32
CA GLY A 828 7.70 33.93 -7.73
C GLY A 828 6.20 34.20 -7.88
N ALA A 829 5.83 35.20 -8.70
CA ALA A 829 4.43 35.63 -8.90
C ALA A 829 4.05 35.67 -10.40
N SER A 830 4.64 34.79 -11.21
CA SER A 830 4.34 34.73 -12.64
C SER A 830 2.89 34.28 -12.90
N ARG A 831 2.31 34.71 -14.03
CA ARG A 831 0.97 34.28 -14.46
C ARG A 831 0.88 32.81 -14.89
N THR A 832 2.00 32.14 -15.08
CA THR A 832 2.05 30.74 -15.55
C THR A 832 2.23 29.74 -14.42
N VAL A 833 2.80 30.16 -13.28
CA VAL A 833 3.10 29.26 -12.15
C VAL A 833 2.75 29.93 -10.82
N GLY A 834 3.48 30.97 -10.44
CA GLY A 834 3.50 31.47 -9.07
C GLY A 834 2.15 31.98 -8.55
N LEU A 835 1.55 32.94 -9.26
CA LEU A 835 0.27 33.53 -8.86
C LEU A 835 -0.90 32.53 -8.92
N PRO A 836 -1.16 31.80 -10.02
CA PRO A 836 -2.27 30.85 -10.07
C PRO A 836 -2.11 29.71 -9.05
N LEU A 837 -0.89 29.24 -8.79
CA LEU A 837 -0.67 28.22 -7.75
C LEU A 837 -0.94 28.77 -6.35
N ALA A 838 -0.58 30.02 -6.06
CA ALA A 838 -0.88 30.63 -4.78
C ALA A 838 -2.39 30.72 -4.52
N LEU A 839 -3.17 31.12 -5.54
CA LEU A 839 -4.63 31.16 -5.46
C LEU A 839 -5.23 29.76 -5.28
N ALA A 840 -4.77 28.77 -6.06
CA ALA A 840 -5.24 27.39 -5.95
C ALA A 840 -4.92 26.78 -4.58
N LEU A 841 -3.73 27.02 -4.01
CA LEU A 841 -3.39 26.54 -2.68
C LEU A 841 -4.21 27.24 -1.59
N SER A 842 -4.52 28.52 -1.77
CA SER A 842 -5.40 29.27 -0.87
C SER A 842 -6.81 28.71 -0.87
N SER A 843 -7.37 28.38 -2.04
CA SER A 843 -8.70 27.76 -2.13
C SER A 843 -8.75 26.35 -1.54
N LEU A 844 -7.61 25.64 -1.54
CA LEU A 844 -7.42 24.36 -0.85
C LEU A 844 -7.15 24.49 0.66
N GLY A 845 -7.34 25.68 1.23
CA GLY A 845 -7.28 25.94 2.67
C GLY A 845 -5.87 26.18 3.22
N CYS A 846 -4.88 26.47 2.37
CA CYS A 846 -3.55 26.87 2.83
C CYS A 846 -3.51 28.34 3.27
N THR A 847 -2.61 28.67 4.20
CA THR A 847 -2.16 30.05 4.41
C THR A 847 -1.01 30.35 3.46
N VAL A 848 -1.22 31.20 2.46
CA VAL A 848 -0.23 31.41 1.38
C VAL A 848 0.43 32.80 1.46
N THR A 849 1.76 32.84 1.37
CA THR A 849 2.56 34.07 1.25
C THR A 849 3.27 34.10 -0.11
N ILE A 850 3.01 35.13 -0.92
CA ILE A 850 3.66 35.32 -2.23
C ILE A 850 4.86 36.27 -2.06
N CYS A 851 6.03 35.87 -2.55
CA CYS A 851 7.24 36.69 -2.60
C CYS A 851 7.60 37.02 -4.05
N THR A 852 7.96 38.28 -4.30
CA THR A 852 8.48 38.80 -5.56
C THR A 852 9.93 39.25 -5.40
N VAL A 853 10.58 39.66 -6.51
CA VAL A 853 11.93 40.25 -6.46
C VAL A 853 12.02 41.53 -5.62
N GLN A 854 10.88 42.18 -5.33
CA GLN A 854 10.79 43.39 -4.50
C GLN A 854 10.51 43.07 -3.01
N THR A 855 10.33 41.80 -2.65
CA THR A 855 9.94 41.42 -1.30
C THR A 855 11.12 41.47 -0.33
N ASN A 856 11.00 42.28 0.72
CA ASN A 856 11.97 42.30 1.82
C ASN A 856 11.84 41.06 2.71
N HIS A 857 12.96 40.64 3.32
CA HIS A 857 13.02 39.51 4.27
C HIS A 857 12.43 38.19 3.74
N VAL A 858 12.75 37.81 2.50
CA VAL A 858 12.30 36.53 1.90
C VAL A 858 12.68 35.34 2.77
N ARG A 859 13.92 35.31 3.31
CA ARG A 859 14.41 34.26 4.22
C ARG A 859 13.42 33.95 5.35
N ALA A 860 12.99 34.98 6.09
CA ALA A 860 12.10 34.80 7.24
C ALA A 860 10.70 34.28 6.86
N LYS A 861 10.28 34.45 5.61
CA LYS A 861 9.02 33.89 5.08
C LYS A 861 9.21 32.42 4.69
N VAL A 862 10.34 32.08 4.07
CA VAL A 862 10.71 30.69 3.72
C VAL A 862 10.90 29.84 4.98
N GLU A 863 11.55 30.37 6.02
CA GLU A 863 11.81 29.65 7.29
C GLU A 863 10.55 29.26 8.06
N ARG A 864 9.40 29.90 7.77
CA ARG A 864 8.11 29.57 8.39
C ARG A 864 7.27 28.59 7.56
N ALA A 865 7.60 28.41 6.29
CA ALA A 865 6.79 27.66 5.35
C ALA A 865 6.87 26.15 5.62
N ASP A 866 5.72 25.50 5.73
CA ASP A 866 5.60 24.04 5.66
C ASP A 866 5.82 23.52 4.23
N ILE A 867 5.46 24.35 3.23
CA ILE A 867 5.66 24.08 1.81
C ILE A 867 6.30 25.31 1.16
N LEU A 868 7.49 25.13 0.59
CA LEU A 868 8.15 26.12 -0.26
C LEU A 868 7.86 25.80 -1.73
N ILE A 869 7.40 26.78 -2.48
CA ILE A 869 7.38 26.75 -3.94
C ILE A 869 8.34 27.81 -4.48
N ALA A 870 9.33 27.43 -5.27
CA ALA A 870 10.24 28.35 -5.95
C ALA A 870 10.00 28.34 -7.47
N SER A 871 9.69 29.50 -8.05
CA SER A 871 9.22 29.66 -9.44
C SER A 871 9.62 30.99 -10.09
N THR A 872 10.75 31.55 -9.65
CA THR A 872 11.37 32.79 -10.14
C THR A 872 12.17 32.61 -11.44
N GLY A 873 12.73 31.43 -11.69
CA GLY A 873 13.64 31.20 -12.82
C GLY A 873 15.05 31.77 -12.62
N VAL A 874 15.46 31.95 -11.36
CA VAL A 874 16.78 32.47 -10.96
C VAL A 874 17.53 31.38 -10.19
N ALA A 875 18.59 30.86 -10.79
CA ALA A 875 19.36 29.76 -10.24
C ALA A 875 19.86 30.01 -8.81
N ASN A 876 19.64 29.05 -7.91
CA ASN A 876 20.14 29.03 -6.52
C ASN A 876 19.78 30.28 -5.67
N LEU A 877 18.68 30.96 -6.01
CA LEU A 877 18.16 32.11 -5.27
C LEU A 877 17.78 31.75 -3.83
N VAL A 878 17.08 30.63 -3.64
CA VAL A 878 16.67 30.15 -2.31
C VAL A 878 17.74 29.24 -1.73
N LYS A 879 18.28 29.61 -0.57
CA LYS A 879 19.34 28.86 0.11
C LYS A 879 18.80 27.71 0.95
N ALA A 880 19.59 26.64 1.05
CA ALA A 880 19.19 25.43 1.76
C ALA A 880 18.97 25.64 3.27
N ASP A 881 19.70 26.57 3.89
CA ASP A 881 19.57 26.90 5.31
C ASP A 881 18.27 27.66 5.64
N TRP A 882 17.62 28.27 4.64
CA TRP A 882 16.32 28.95 4.82
C TRP A 882 15.17 27.96 4.98
N ILE A 883 15.34 26.70 4.55
CA ILE A 883 14.27 25.71 4.53
C ILE A 883 13.91 25.30 5.97
N LYS A 884 12.63 25.34 6.31
CA LYS A 884 12.13 24.82 7.59
C LYS A 884 12.39 23.30 7.68
N PRO A 885 12.90 22.77 8.81
CA PRO A 885 13.02 21.33 8.99
C PRO A 885 11.67 20.62 8.83
N GLY A 886 11.63 19.57 8.02
CA GLY A 886 10.43 18.83 7.64
C GLY A 886 9.62 19.43 6.48
N ALA A 887 10.01 20.59 5.92
CA ALA A 887 9.24 21.22 4.84
C ALA A 887 9.28 20.45 3.52
N VAL A 888 8.20 20.59 2.74
CA VAL A 888 8.14 20.15 1.34
C VAL A 888 8.70 21.25 0.44
N VAL A 889 9.60 20.91 -0.48
CA VAL A 889 10.23 21.86 -1.39
C VAL A 889 9.90 21.52 -2.84
N ILE A 890 9.17 22.41 -3.50
CA ILE A 890 8.87 22.33 -4.93
C ILE A 890 9.65 23.43 -5.65
N ASP A 891 10.70 23.00 -6.33
CA ASP A 891 11.50 23.79 -7.25
C ASP A 891 10.95 23.64 -8.68
N ALA A 892 10.26 24.69 -9.14
CA ALA A 892 9.73 24.84 -10.49
C ALA A 892 10.61 25.73 -11.37
N GLY A 893 11.71 26.25 -10.83
CA GLY A 893 12.69 27.05 -11.54
C GLY A 893 13.42 26.25 -12.61
N ILE A 894 13.65 26.88 -13.77
CA ILE A 894 14.47 26.32 -14.85
C ILE A 894 15.37 27.44 -15.37
N THR A 895 16.65 27.35 -15.04
CA THR A 895 17.70 28.23 -15.57
C THR A 895 18.71 27.38 -16.32
N VAL A 896 18.94 27.70 -17.60
CA VAL A 896 19.98 27.05 -18.41
C VAL A 896 21.29 27.75 -18.14
N MET A 897 22.27 27.02 -17.61
CA MET A 897 23.63 27.50 -17.39
C MET A 897 24.58 26.82 -18.36
N GLU A 898 25.49 27.59 -18.95
CA GLU A 898 26.58 27.07 -19.78
C GLU A 898 27.88 27.19 -19.01
N ASN A 899 28.56 26.07 -18.80
CA ASN A 899 29.92 26.09 -18.28
C ASN A 899 30.86 26.63 -19.35
N LYS A 900 31.36 27.85 -19.15
CA LYS A 900 32.23 28.54 -20.10
C LYS A 900 33.52 27.76 -20.43
N ALA A 901 33.99 26.89 -19.53
CA ALA A 901 35.21 26.11 -19.73
C ALA A 901 34.96 24.79 -20.48
N THR A 902 33.87 24.08 -20.18
CA THR A 902 33.58 22.77 -20.78
C THR A 902 32.53 22.81 -21.90
N LYS A 903 31.94 23.98 -22.17
CA LYS A 903 30.73 24.18 -22.99
C LYS A 903 29.56 23.27 -22.60
N GLN A 904 29.59 22.73 -21.38
CA GLN A 904 28.57 21.82 -20.89
C GLN A 904 27.36 22.63 -20.42
N ILE A 905 26.19 22.28 -20.95
CA ILE A 905 24.92 22.90 -20.58
C ILE A 905 24.30 22.13 -19.42
N THR A 906 24.03 22.82 -18.31
CA THR A 906 23.37 22.29 -17.12
C THR A 906 22.08 23.06 -16.84
N ILE A 907 21.02 22.35 -16.45
CA ILE A 907 19.77 22.97 -16.02
C ILE A 907 19.75 23.02 -14.50
N CYS A 908 19.59 24.22 -13.94
CA CYS A 908 19.53 24.45 -12.51
C CYS A 908 18.18 25.02 -12.11
N GLY A 909 17.74 24.67 -10.90
CA GLY A 909 16.53 25.21 -10.29
C GLY A 909 16.80 26.44 -9.43
N ASP A 910 15.73 26.97 -8.85
CA ASP A 910 15.78 28.16 -8.01
C ASP A 910 16.30 27.87 -6.60
N VAL A 911 16.26 26.60 -6.17
CA VAL A 911 16.70 26.17 -4.84
C VAL A 911 18.08 25.55 -4.91
N GLU A 912 18.98 26.04 -4.05
CA GLU A 912 20.34 25.54 -3.92
C GLU A 912 20.36 24.06 -3.46
N LYS A 913 21.00 23.19 -4.26
CA LYS A 913 21.03 21.73 -4.03
C LYS A 913 22.28 21.32 -3.25
N THR A 914 22.26 21.48 -1.92
CA THR A 914 23.31 20.98 -1.00
C THR A 914 22.83 19.78 -0.19
N ASP A 915 23.73 19.01 0.43
CA ASP A 915 23.38 17.94 1.39
C ASP A 915 22.48 18.45 2.53
N ASN A 916 22.63 19.71 2.90
CA ASN A 916 21.81 20.35 3.94
C ASN A 916 20.34 20.48 3.52
N LEU A 917 20.05 20.73 2.23
CA LEU A 917 18.67 20.75 1.72
C LEU A 917 17.99 19.41 2.00
N TRP A 918 18.68 18.32 1.66
CA TRP A 918 18.16 16.96 1.83
C TRP A 918 18.04 16.56 3.30
N LYS A 919 18.88 17.06 4.20
CA LYS A 919 18.73 16.79 5.64
C LYS A 919 17.58 17.57 6.29
N ARG A 920 17.24 18.74 5.74
CA ARG A 920 16.21 19.62 6.31
C ARG A 920 14.83 19.34 5.75
N ALA A 921 14.67 19.19 4.44
CA ALA A 921 13.37 18.97 3.83
C ALA A 921 12.84 17.55 4.11
N SER A 922 11.53 17.35 4.02
CA SER A 922 10.91 16.01 3.99
C SER A 922 10.81 15.49 2.56
N LEU A 923 10.57 16.38 1.60
CA LEU A 923 10.40 16.09 0.18
C LEU A 923 10.99 17.22 -0.66
N VAL A 924 11.64 16.88 -1.78
CA VAL A 924 12.28 17.87 -2.67
C VAL A 924 12.08 17.48 -4.13
N THR A 925 11.64 18.40 -4.99
CA THR A 925 11.71 18.17 -6.45
C THR A 925 13.15 18.37 -6.98
N PRO A 926 13.68 17.41 -7.76
CA PRO A 926 14.93 17.60 -8.46
C PRO A 926 14.74 18.51 -9.68
N VAL A 927 15.80 19.21 -10.08
CA VAL A 927 15.84 19.98 -11.33
C VAL A 927 17.12 19.58 -12.08
N PRO A 928 17.01 19.00 -13.28
CA PRO A 928 15.78 18.60 -13.98
C PRO A 928 15.11 17.35 -13.36
N GLY A 929 13.88 17.05 -13.78
CA GLY A 929 13.19 15.78 -13.45
C GLY A 929 12.05 15.88 -12.44
N GLY A 930 11.82 17.05 -11.85
CA GLY A 930 10.69 17.36 -10.97
C GLY A 930 9.47 17.90 -11.72
N VAL A 931 9.24 19.22 -11.64
CA VAL A 931 8.01 19.86 -12.16
C VAL A 931 7.89 19.82 -13.69
N GLY A 932 8.98 20.03 -14.42
CA GLY A 932 8.94 20.15 -15.89
C GLY A 932 8.26 19.00 -16.64
N PRO A 933 8.60 17.72 -16.39
CA PRO A 933 7.89 16.58 -17.00
C PRO A 933 6.38 16.56 -16.72
N MET A 934 5.96 16.98 -15.52
CA MET A 934 4.54 17.05 -15.14
C MET A 934 3.80 18.15 -15.90
N THR A 935 4.44 19.30 -16.13
CA THR A 935 3.86 20.43 -16.88
C THR A 935 3.34 20.00 -18.25
N VAL A 936 4.15 19.22 -18.99
CA VAL A 936 3.79 18.77 -20.35
C VAL A 936 2.63 17.78 -20.31
N VAL A 937 2.65 16.85 -19.36
CA VAL A 937 1.62 15.80 -19.26
C VAL A 937 0.29 16.36 -18.78
N MET A 938 0.29 17.31 -17.84
CA MET A 938 -0.94 17.92 -17.35
C MET A 938 -1.61 18.83 -18.37
N LEU A 939 -0.86 19.41 -19.31
CA LEU A 939 -1.43 20.05 -20.50
C LEU A 939 -2.26 19.05 -21.31
N LEU A 940 -1.74 17.84 -21.55
CA LEU A 940 -2.46 16.80 -22.28
C LEU A 940 -3.68 16.30 -21.50
N GLN A 941 -3.58 16.24 -20.16
CA GLN A 941 -4.73 15.95 -19.31
C GLN A 941 -5.81 17.04 -19.41
N ASN A 942 -5.44 18.33 -19.39
CA ASN A 942 -6.39 19.43 -19.62
C ASN A 942 -7.09 19.26 -20.98
N THR A 943 -6.35 18.91 -22.03
CA THR A 943 -6.92 18.64 -23.37
C THR A 943 -7.87 17.42 -23.37
N LEU A 944 -7.53 16.36 -22.65
CA LEU A 944 -8.40 15.19 -22.50
C LEU A 944 -9.68 15.54 -21.73
N ASP A 945 -9.58 16.37 -20.70
CA ASP A 945 -10.74 16.81 -19.91
C ASP A 945 -11.68 17.70 -20.74
N ALA A 946 -11.12 18.61 -21.56
CA ALA A 946 -11.88 19.38 -22.55
C ALA A 946 -12.64 18.47 -23.53
N TYR A 947 -11.94 17.47 -24.06
CA TYR A 947 -12.52 16.44 -24.94
C TYR A 947 -13.67 15.69 -24.26
N LYS A 948 -13.50 15.27 -23.00
CA LYS A 948 -14.51 14.55 -22.21
C LYS A 948 -15.76 15.40 -21.98
N ALA A 949 -15.59 16.65 -21.56
CA ALA A 949 -16.69 17.56 -21.31
C ALA A 949 -17.58 17.70 -22.56
N ARG A 950 -16.96 17.87 -23.73
CA ARG A 950 -17.66 17.92 -25.01
C ARG A 950 -18.35 16.60 -25.36
N LEU A 951 -17.65 15.48 -25.22
CA LEU A 951 -18.21 14.15 -25.50
C LEU A 951 -19.45 13.87 -24.64
N THR A 952 -19.41 14.22 -23.35
CA THR A 952 -20.57 14.07 -22.46
C THR A 952 -21.76 14.90 -22.94
N GLN A 953 -21.55 16.14 -23.38
CA GLN A 953 -22.63 16.97 -23.94
C GLN A 953 -23.20 16.37 -25.22
N GLU A 954 -22.36 15.82 -26.10
CA GLU A 954 -22.78 15.14 -27.33
C GLU A 954 -23.61 13.88 -27.04
N ILE A 955 -23.16 13.05 -26.10
CA ILE A 955 -23.88 11.85 -25.63
C ILE A 955 -25.24 12.25 -25.06
N LEU A 956 -25.30 13.24 -24.16
CA LEU A 956 -26.55 13.72 -23.57
C LEU A 956 -27.52 14.27 -24.64
N LYS A 957 -26.99 14.96 -25.66
CA LYS A 957 -27.79 15.45 -26.78
C LYS A 957 -28.37 14.31 -27.61
N GLN A 958 -27.58 13.26 -27.90
CA GLN A 958 -28.08 12.06 -28.58
C GLN A 958 -29.14 11.32 -27.76
N HIS A 959 -28.93 11.15 -26.45
CA HIS A 959 -29.93 10.54 -25.57
C HIS A 959 -31.23 11.34 -25.55
N ARG A 960 -31.17 12.67 -25.43
CA ARG A 960 -32.36 13.53 -25.53
C ARG A 960 -33.09 13.33 -26.86
N ASN A 961 -32.35 13.34 -27.99
CA ASN A 961 -32.92 13.15 -29.32
C ASN A 961 -33.56 11.76 -29.51
N ARG A 962 -32.97 10.70 -28.94
CA ARG A 962 -33.58 9.36 -28.95
C ARG A 962 -34.84 9.31 -28.09
N CYS A 963 -34.85 9.95 -26.91
CA CYS A 963 -36.04 10.01 -26.06
C CYS A 963 -37.19 10.81 -26.69
N THR A 964 -36.92 11.87 -27.45
CA THR A 964 -37.97 12.59 -28.20
C THR A 964 -38.50 11.79 -29.39
N LEU A 965 -37.71 10.91 -30.00
CA LEU A 965 -38.14 10.02 -31.09
C LEU A 965 -38.95 8.80 -30.63
N VAL A 966 -38.92 8.45 -29.34
CA VAL A 966 -39.70 7.33 -28.77
C VAL A 966 -41.04 7.82 -28.17
N ASN A 967 -41.17 9.13 -27.94
CA ASN A 967 -42.41 9.78 -27.46
C ASN A 967 -43.26 10.39 -28.59
N HIS A 968 -42.83 10.26 -29.85
CA HIS A 968 -43.59 10.55 -31.06
C HIS A 968 -43.84 9.24 -31.80
#